data_AF-K8EER4-F1
#
_entry.id   AF-K8EER4-F1
#
_cell.length_a   1.000
_cell.length_b   1.000
_cell.length_c   1.000
_cell.angle_alpha   90.00
_cell.angle_beta   90.00
_cell.angle_gamma   90.00
#
_symmetry.space_group_name_H-M   'P 1'
#
loop_
_entity.id
_entity.type
_entity.pdbx_description
1 polymer ?
#
loop_
_entity_poly.entity_id
_entity_poly.type
_entity_poly.pdbx_seq_one_letter_code
_entity_poly.pdbx_strand_id
1 'polypeptide(L)'
;MISRGGRRQFVESTTSQQILARFFSSQNQTSVRNLHHHHHHHHPLVVFSSSSSSSSSSNSARCSPSSSSSLLSSQKRQQRRGVVTTTTKEKKNDSHHGGDDAIGGKIPKKNSSSSSVFQNDNKTIARSNRGFAAAAAKSPEDYPPHSVIPFPSLSPTMTQGGVASWAVSEGAKINAGDILAEIQTDKATMEMECMDDGYLAKILVPAGEADDIPIGRAIAVTCENEEDVGKFADYVAEDTVGNASVLDSGETSLASAADEPAAKAILERPEYEAIKKGDLTRNSRAAGRDLDGSKDEDLNGGTATASKLPADSPSMTVRDALNSALSEEMTRDEKVFIIGEEVGEYQGAYKITKGLHQKFGAERVRDTPITEAGFTGIACGAAFMGLKPVVEFMTFNFALQSIDHIVNSAAKTLYMSAGTISCPIVFRGPNGAAAGVGAQHSQCFAAWYMSIPGLKVLAPYDAEDARGLMKAAIRDPDPVVFLENELLYGESFQLPKEALDEDFTIEIGKAKIMREGSDVTFVAFSKMVGYCLKAAEELEKDGVNAEVINLRSLRPFDREAVARSAKKTGRVVIVEEGWPQCGVGSEIAACVNEDAFDYLDAPVERVTGVDIPMPYAANLEAMALPKPADIVSVAKRTLFRGD
;
A
#
# COMPACT_ATOMS: atom_id res chain seq x y z
N MET A 1 -5.34 -2.76 65.97
CA MET A 1 -4.76 -1.77 66.90
C MET A 1 -3.24 -1.95 66.90
N ILE A 2 -2.45 -0.85 66.80
CA ILE A 2 -1.13 -0.63 67.45
C ILE A 2 -0.02 -1.71 67.22
N SER A 3 1.20 -1.46 66.73
CA SER A 3 1.98 -0.21 66.55
C SER A 3 3.21 -0.37 65.62
N ARG A 4 3.47 0.67 64.82
CA ARG A 4 4.78 1.25 64.41
C ARG A 4 5.98 0.34 64.02
N GLY A 5 6.49 0.61 62.81
CA GLY A 5 7.79 1.31 62.69
C GLY A 5 8.94 0.54 62.01
N GLY A 6 9.33 0.99 60.81
CA GLY A 6 10.55 0.52 60.15
C GLY A 6 10.77 1.11 58.76
N ARG A 7 11.55 2.20 58.65
CA ARG A 7 12.06 2.68 57.35
C ARG A 7 13.00 1.63 56.76
N ARG A 8 12.89 1.35 55.47
CA ARG A 8 14.03 0.93 54.63
C ARG A 8 14.16 1.87 53.45
N GLN A 9 15.40 2.18 53.11
CA GLN A 9 15.77 3.19 52.12
C GLN A 9 15.68 2.61 50.71
N PHE A 10 15.22 3.40 49.75
CA PHE A 10 15.54 3.19 48.34
C PHE A 10 17.04 3.42 48.14
N VAL A 11 17.68 2.52 47.40
CA VAL A 11 19.05 2.69 46.91
C VAL A 11 18.94 3.00 45.42
N GLU A 12 18.95 4.29 45.08
CA GLU A 12 19.14 4.73 43.70
C GLU A 12 20.64 4.66 43.36
N SER A 13 21.01 3.88 42.34
CA SER A 13 22.39 3.75 41.88
C SER A 13 22.74 4.88 40.91
N THR A 14 23.38 5.92 41.41
CA THR A 14 23.80 7.11 40.65
C THR A 14 25.01 6.83 39.74
N THR A 15 24.82 6.08 38.64
CA THR A 15 25.91 5.68 37.73
C THR A 15 25.64 5.99 36.25
N SER A 16 25.16 7.21 35.93
CA SER A 16 25.01 7.67 34.52
C SER A 16 25.36 9.14 34.23
N GLN A 17 25.93 9.90 35.19
CA GLN A 17 26.23 11.34 34.99
C GLN A 17 27.69 11.78 35.23
N GLN A 18 28.66 10.86 35.40
CA GLN A 18 30.06 11.23 35.68
C GLN A 18 31.10 10.89 34.60
N ILE A 19 30.69 10.41 33.42
CA ILE A 19 31.61 10.05 32.33
C ILE A 19 31.76 11.15 31.26
N LEU A 20 30.75 12.01 31.04
CA LEU A 20 30.82 13.07 30.02
C LEU A 20 31.64 14.33 30.42
N ALA A 21 32.02 14.48 31.69
CA ALA A 21 32.60 15.73 32.22
C ALA A 21 34.14 15.74 32.33
N ARG A 22 34.86 14.73 31.82
CA ARG A 22 36.34 14.61 31.97
C ARG A 22 37.15 14.74 30.68
N PHE A 23 36.54 15.01 29.52
CA PHE A 23 37.26 15.18 28.25
C PHE A 23 37.57 16.64 27.86
N PHE A 24 37.07 17.64 28.61
CA PHE A 24 37.23 19.07 28.28
C PHE A 24 37.82 19.91 29.44
N SER A 25 38.86 19.42 30.12
CA SER A 25 39.53 20.22 31.17
C SER A 25 41.04 19.99 31.34
N SER A 26 41.79 19.64 30.28
CA SER A 26 43.24 19.41 30.40
C SER A 26 44.06 19.69 29.14
N GLN A 27 44.04 20.93 28.62
CA GLN A 27 45.19 21.56 27.96
C GLN A 27 45.05 23.10 27.97
N ASN A 28 45.41 23.76 29.08
CA ASN A 28 45.75 25.18 29.05
C ASN A 28 46.61 25.62 30.25
N GLN A 29 47.91 25.32 30.19
CA GLN A 29 49.08 25.83 30.93
C GLN A 29 50.26 24.94 30.45
N THR A 30 51.47 25.41 30.10
CA THR A 30 52.19 26.55 30.67
C THR A 30 53.28 27.11 29.72
N SER A 31 53.43 28.44 29.72
CA SER A 31 54.68 29.24 29.60
C SER A 31 55.57 29.24 28.33
N VAL A 32 56.17 30.43 28.13
CA VAL A 32 57.07 30.88 27.05
C VAL A 32 58.50 30.98 27.56
N ARG A 33 59.53 30.63 26.76
CA ARG A 33 60.80 31.40 26.56
C ARG A 33 61.87 30.74 25.65
N ASN A 34 62.29 31.50 24.64
CA ASN A 34 63.54 31.57 23.85
C ASN A 34 64.72 30.58 24.12
N LEU A 35 65.37 30.06 23.03
CA LEU A 35 66.68 30.57 22.53
C LEU A 35 67.18 29.94 21.18
N HIS A 36 67.61 30.83 20.27
CA HIS A 36 68.60 30.79 19.15
C HIS A 36 69.30 29.53 18.55
N HIS A 37 69.42 29.56 17.20
CA HIS A 37 70.48 29.02 16.28
C HIS A 37 70.70 27.49 16.13
N HIS A 38 71.16 26.90 15.00
CA HIS A 38 71.78 27.40 13.73
C HIS A 38 71.53 26.44 12.51
N HIS A 39 71.53 27.01 11.28
CA HIS A 39 71.89 26.46 9.92
C HIS A 39 71.30 25.13 9.34
N HIS A 40 70.61 25.23 8.18
CA HIS A 40 71.03 24.85 6.79
C HIS A 40 71.16 23.33 6.52
N HIS A 41 70.63 22.69 5.47
CA HIS A 41 70.10 23.09 4.14
C HIS A 41 68.74 22.38 3.87
N HIS A 42 67.98 22.52 2.76
CA HIS A 42 68.10 23.28 1.49
C HIS A 42 66.71 23.80 1.01
N HIS A 43 66.50 23.97 -0.30
CA HIS A 43 65.27 24.43 -1.03
C HIS A 43 65.29 23.80 -2.46
N PRO A 44 64.28 23.97 -3.37
CA PRO A 44 63.15 24.92 -3.33
C PRO A 44 61.74 24.38 -3.68
N LEU A 45 60.74 25.20 -3.34
CA LEU A 45 59.43 25.31 -3.99
C LEU A 45 59.55 26.16 -5.28
N VAL A 46 58.77 25.88 -6.33
CA VAL A 46 58.48 26.85 -7.40
C VAL A 46 56.99 26.85 -7.75
N VAL A 47 56.43 28.06 -7.81
CA VAL A 47 55.06 28.43 -8.23
C VAL A 47 55.04 28.72 -9.73
N PHE A 48 53.93 28.47 -10.46
CA PHE A 48 53.43 29.14 -11.69
C PHE A 48 52.27 28.25 -12.23
N SER A 49 51.20 28.70 -12.91
CA SER A 49 50.51 29.99 -13.00
C SER A 49 49.24 29.87 -13.84
N SER A 50 48.29 30.78 -13.67
CA SER A 50 47.24 31.04 -14.66
C SER A 50 47.79 31.49 -16.01
N SER A 51 47.33 30.88 -17.11
CA SER A 51 47.59 31.35 -18.48
C SER A 51 46.27 31.70 -19.18
N SER A 52 46.10 32.98 -19.51
CA SER A 52 45.05 33.47 -20.40
C SER A 52 45.42 33.27 -21.86
N SER A 53 44.45 32.90 -22.71
CA SER A 53 44.48 33.19 -24.15
C SER A 53 43.25 34.02 -24.52
N SER A 54 43.41 34.90 -25.50
CA SER A 54 42.47 36.00 -25.77
C SER A 54 42.08 36.06 -27.24
N SER A 55 40.80 36.26 -27.53
CA SER A 55 40.35 36.94 -28.75
C SER A 55 39.07 37.73 -28.52
N SER A 56 39.10 38.99 -28.97
CA SER A 56 37.99 39.95 -29.00
C SER A 56 36.97 39.57 -30.09
N SER A 57 35.69 39.93 -29.98
CA SER A 57 35.24 41.31 -30.26
C SER A 57 33.83 41.64 -29.76
N SER A 58 33.52 42.93 -29.80
CA SER A 58 32.41 43.60 -29.12
C SER A 58 31.13 43.72 -29.93
N ASN A 59 29.98 43.78 -29.25
CA ASN A 59 29.07 44.91 -29.46
C ASN A 59 28.26 45.23 -28.19
N SER A 60 27.95 46.51 -27.99
CA SER A 60 27.36 47.03 -26.75
C SER A 60 26.14 47.93 -27.02
N ALA A 61 25.15 47.87 -26.13
CA ALA A 61 24.13 48.91 -26.01
C ALA A 61 23.66 49.02 -24.55
N ARG A 62 23.78 50.23 -23.98
CA ARG A 62 23.16 50.63 -22.71
C ARG A 62 21.90 51.45 -23.01
N CYS A 63 20.93 51.47 -22.11
CA CYS A 63 20.47 52.75 -21.53
C CYS A 63 19.62 52.61 -20.26
N SER A 64 19.46 53.74 -19.57
CA SER A 64 19.07 53.90 -18.16
C SER A 64 17.57 54.12 -17.92
N PRO A 65 17.08 54.07 -16.67
CA PRO A 65 15.67 54.32 -16.33
C PRO A 65 15.38 55.76 -15.79
N SER A 66 14.15 56.22 -16.00
CA SER A 66 13.51 57.39 -15.35
C SER A 66 11.98 57.25 -15.47
N SER A 67 11.21 56.98 -14.39
CA SER A 67 10.78 57.84 -13.27
C SER A 67 9.40 58.49 -13.47
N SER A 68 8.41 58.20 -12.61
CA SER A 68 7.66 59.22 -11.82
C SER A 68 6.47 58.67 -10.97
N SER A 69 6.46 59.04 -9.68
CA SER A 69 5.31 59.29 -8.77
C SER A 69 4.10 58.33 -8.71
N SER A 70 3.69 57.86 -7.52
CA SER A 70 3.02 58.76 -6.56
C SER A 70 2.97 58.29 -5.08
N LEU A 71 3.14 59.27 -4.17
CA LEU A 71 2.63 59.44 -2.80
C LEU A 71 3.00 58.46 -1.65
N LEU A 72 3.75 59.00 -0.68
CA LEU A 72 3.99 58.46 0.67
C LEU A 72 2.95 58.97 1.69
N SER A 73 2.62 58.14 2.69
CA SER A 73 2.50 58.44 4.15
C SER A 73 1.67 57.33 4.83
N SER A 74 1.85 56.94 6.10
CA SER A 74 2.81 57.33 7.13
C SER A 74 3.03 56.19 8.16
N GLN A 75 4.11 56.35 8.93
CA GLN A 75 4.63 55.54 10.05
C GLN A 75 3.69 54.69 10.94
N LYS A 76 4.32 53.65 11.54
CA LYS A 76 4.03 52.97 12.83
C LYS A 76 2.78 52.07 12.90
N ARG A 77 3.01 50.75 12.93
CA ARG A 77 2.10 49.77 13.54
C ARG A 77 2.75 49.16 14.78
N GLN A 78 2.21 49.48 15.96
CA GLN A 78 2.62 48.87 17.23
C GLN A 78 2.13 47.41 17.31
N GLN A 79 2.85 46.60 18.07
CA GLN A 79 2.34 45.32 18.57
C GLN A 79 1.08 45.54 19.43
N ARG A 80 0.06 44.69 19.27
CA ARG A 80 -0.87 44.35 20.36
C ARG A 80 -1.36 42.91 20.22
N ARG A 81 -1.20 42.14 21.30
CA ARG A 81 -1.87 40.85 21.52
C ARG A 81 -3.38 41.09 21.68
N GLY A 82 -4.18 40.11 21.27
CA GLY A 82 -5.62 40.07 21.53
C GLY A 82 -6.08 38.63 21.75
N VAL A 83 -6.00 38.15 22.98
CA VAL A 83 -6.68 36.92 23.42
C VAL A 83 -8.14 37.27 23.67
N VAL A 84 -9.08 36.42 23.24
CA VAL A 84 -10.47 36.48 23.69
C VAL A 84 -10.91 35.08 24.11
N THR A 85 -11.40 34.97 25.34
CA THR A 85 -11.93 33.74 25.94
C THR A 85 -13.31 34.05 26.53
N THR A 86 -14.23 33.07 26.48
CA THR A 86 -15.52 33.04 27.22
C THR A 86 -16.55 34.15 26.85
N THR A 87 -17.87 33.97 27.01
CA THR A 87 -18.60 33.17 28.02
C THR A 87 -19.98 32.71 27.53
N THR A 88 -20.50 31.65 28.17
CA THR A 88 -21.86 31.09 28.05
C THR A 88 -22.98 31.96 28.64
N LYS A 89 -24.24 31.71 28.24
CA LYS A 89 -25.44 31.88 29.10
C LYS A 89 -26.66 31.10 28.61
N GLU A 90 -27.53 30.72 29.55
CA GLU A 90 -28.67 29.79 29.36
C GLU A 90 -30.07 30.47 29.25
N LYS A 91 -31.03 29.68 28.74
CA LYS A 91 -32.43 29.45 29.24
C LYS A 91 -33.63 30.34 28.82
N LYS A 92 -34.67 29.59 28.38
CA LYS A 92 -36.12 29.61 28.72
C LYS A 92 -37.16 30.40 27.89
N ASN A 93 -37.99 29.60 27.19
CA ASN A 93 -39.45 29.38 27.34
C ASN A 93 -40.54 30.46 27.06
N ASP A 94 -41.57 29.95 26.34
CA ASP A 94 -43.03 30.11 26.51
C ASP A 94 -43.84 31.33 25.97
N SER A 95 -44.31 31.18 24.72
CA SER A 95 -45.74 30.99 24.34
C SER A 95 -46.80 32.13 24.29
N HIS A 96 -47.82 31.86 23.45
CA HIS A 96 -49.21 32.38 23.40
C HIS A 96 -49.55 33.77 22.80
N HIS A 97 -50.31 33.75 21.68
CA HIS A 97 -51.66 34.33 21.43
C HIS A 97 -52.04 34.04 19.94
N GLY A 98 -53.30 33.82 19.51
CA GLY A 98 -54.57 33.69 20.22
C GLY A 98 -55.74 34.42 19.52
N GLY A 99 -56.74 33.68 19.01
CA GLY A 99 -58.02 34.18 18.43
C GLY A 99 -58.03 34.37 16.90
N ASP A 100 -59.13 34.21 16.13
CA ASP A 100 -60.49 33.67 16.32
C ASP A 100 -60.99 33.20 14.90
N ASP A 101 -62.15 32.60 14.58
CA ASP A 101 -63.43 32.29 15.25
C ASP A 101 -64.03 30.98 14.63
N ALA A 102 -65.24 30.55 14.99
CA ALA A 102 -65.91 29.32 14.55
C ALA A 102 -67.10 29.52 13.57
N ILE A 103 -67.47 28.47 12.82
CA ILE A 103 -68.83 28.10 12.36
C ILE A 103 -68.76 26.67 11.74
N GLY A 104 -69.76 25.81 11.97
CA GLY A 104 -69.77 24.40 11.50
C GLY A 104 -71.01 24.01 10.67
N GLY A 105 -71.03 22.78 10.12
CA GLY A 105 -72.23 22.28 9.42
C GLY A 105 -72.18 20.91 8.71
N LYS A 106 -72.69 19.88 9.40
CA LYS A 106 -73.46 18.69 8.90
C LYS A 106 -72.91 17.69 7.85
N ILE A 107 -73.25 16.42 8.11
CA ILE A 107 -73.07 15.18 7.32
C ILE A 107 -74.33 14.90 6.46
N PRO A 108 -74.24 14.25 5.28
CA PRO A 108 -74.87 12.93 5.09
C PRO A 108 -74.08 11.91 4.21
N LYS A 109 -74.53 10.65 4.24
CA LYS A 109 -73.94 9.44 3.62
C LYS A 109 -74.47 9.14 2.20
N LYS A 110 -73.69 8.44 1.34
CA LYS A 110 -73.94 7.08 0.76
C LYS A 110 -73.32 6.82 -0.64
N ASN A 111 -72.76 5.60 -0.80
CA ASN A 111 -72.85 4.64 -1.95
C ASN A 111 -72.48 5.11 -3.39
N SER A 112 -72.00 4.27 -4.35
CA SER A 112 -71.66 2.82 -4.40
C SER A 112 -70.92 2.48 -5.73
N SER A 113 -70.50 1.20 -5.88
CA SER A 113 -70.21 0.45 -7.14
C SER A 113 -68.99 0.89 -8.00
N SER A 114 -68.24 0.00 -8.65
CA SER A 114 -68.31 -1.48 -8.76
C SER A 114 -66.99 -2.09 -9.27
N SER A 115 -66.72 -3.36 -8.91
CA SER A 115 -65.61 -4.20 -9.41
C SER A 115 -66.14 -5.48 -10.10
N SER A 116 -65.29 -6.15 -10.90
CA SER A 116 -65.67 -7.35 -11.67
C SER A 116 -64.48 -8.22 -12.14
N VAL A 117 -64.55 -9.55 -12.35
CA VAL A 117 -65.17 -10.67 -11.59
C VAL A 117 -64.84 -12.01 -12.29
N PHE A 118 -64.07 -12.91 -11.62
CA PHE A 118 -64.00 -14.37 -11.86
C PHE A 118 -63.46 -14.84 -13.24
N GLN A 119 -63.13 -16.12 -13.54
CA GLN A 119 -63.33 -17.47 -12.94
C GLN A 119 -61.98 -18.25 -12.97
N ASN A 120 -61.59 -19.25 -12.15
CA ASN A 120 -62.22 -20.33 -11.37
C ASN A 120 -62.43 -21.67 -12.13
N ASP A 121 -61.73 -22.75 -11.74
CA ASP A 121 -62.20 -24.14 -11.96
C ASP A 121 -61.51 -25.21 -11.06
N ASN A 122 -62.07 -26.43 -11.04
CA ASN A 122 -62.10 -27.34 -9.87
C ASN A 122 -61.64 -28.81 -10.16
N LYS A 123 -61.03 -29.56 -9.18
CA LYS A 123 -61.19 -31.05 -8.99
C LYS A 123 -60.38 -31.69 -7.82
N THR A 124 -60.62 -32.99 -7.56
CA THR A 124 -60.70 -33.53 -6.18
C THR A 124 -60.16 -34.98 -5.98
N ILE A 125 -59.65 -35.29 -4.76
CA ILE A 125 -59.46 -36.61 -4.06
C ILE A 125 -58.45 -37.66 -4.61
N ALA A 126 -57.39 -38.03 -3.84
CA ALA A 126 -57.25 -39.36 -3.16
C ALA A 126 -55.83 -39.80 -2.69
N ARG A 127 -55.77 -40.33 -1.45
CA ARG A 127 -54.85 -41.37 -0.87
C ARG A 127 -53.38 -41.05 -0.48
N SER A 128 -53.22 -40.94 0.85
CA SER A 128 -52.22 -41.63 1.71
C SER A 128 -50.72 -41.53 1.45
N ASN A 129 -50.00 -40.99 2.45
CA ASN A 129 -49.07 -41.83 3.21
C ASN A 129 -48.96 -41.42 4.69
N ARG A 130 -48.42 -42.30 5.53
CA ARG A 130 -48.23 -42.06 6.99
C ARG A 130 -47.06 -41.11 7.22
N GLY A 131 -47.08 -40.38 8.34
CA GLY A 131 -46.11 -39.33 8.63
C GLY A 131 -44.78 -39.81 9.20
N PHE A 132 -43.81 -38.92 9.14
CA PHE A 132 -42.94 -38.59 10.26
C PHE A 132 -43.15 -37.10 10.56
N ALA A 133 -43.28 -36.74 11.84
CA ALA A 133 -43.31 -35.34 12.24
C ALA A 133 -41.86 -34.86 12.37
N ALA A 134 -41.42 -33.98 11.46
CA ALA A 134 -40.22 -33.20 11.70
C ALA A 134 -40.55 -32.10 12.72
N ALA A 135 -39.75 -31.97 13.77
CA ALA A 135 -39.82 -30.82 14.64
C ALA A 135 -39.43 -29.56 13.84
N ALA A 136 -40.10 -28.43 14.09
CA ALA A 136 -39.70 -27.17 13.48
C ALA A 136 -38.32 -26.77 14.02
N ALA A 137 -37.38 -26.46 13.13
CA ALA A 137 -36.08 -25.91 13.51
C ALA A 137 -36.29 -24.53 14.17
N LYS A 138 -35.53 -24.26 15.24
CA LYS A 138 -35.50 -22.96 15.90
C LYS A 138 -34.76 -21.94 15.02
N SER A 139 -35.20 -20.70 15.05
CA SER A 139 -34.53 -19.57 14.39
C SER A 139 -33.30 -19.12 15.19
N PRO A 140 -32.35 -18.38 14.59
CA PRO A 140 -31.18 -17.86 15.30
C PRO A 140 -31.54 -16.96 16.50
N GLU A 141 -32.68 -16.28 16.45
CA GLU A 141 -33.21 -15.41 17.52
C GLU A 141 -33.74 -16.18 18.74
N ASP A 142 -33.97 -17.51 18.63
CA ASP A 142 -34.43 -18.36 19.74
C ASP A 142 -33.30 -18.76 20.71
N TYR A 143 -32.05 -18.36 20.44
CA TYR A 143 -30.88 -18.65 21.26
C TYR A 143 -30.34 -17.38 21.95
N PRO A 144 -29.73 -17.50 23.14
CA PRO A 144 -28.98 -16.40 23.78
C PRO A 144 -27.89 -15.82 22.86
N PRO A 145 -27.36 -14.61 23.14
CA PRO A 145 -26.19 -14.08 22.45
C PRO A 145 -25.04 -15.10 22.44
N HIS A 146 -24.57 -15.42 21.23
CA HIS A 146 -23.55 -16.44 20.99
C HIS A 146 -22.67 -16.08 19.81
N SER A 147 -21.47 -16.64 19.79
CA SER A 147 -20.57 -16.61 18.64
C SER A 147 -20.44 -18.01 18.06
N VAL A 148 -20.43 -18.11 16.74
CA VAL A 148 -20.19 -19.38 16.03
C VAL A 148 -18.73 -19.42 15.64
N ILE A 149 -18.01 -20.46 16.05
CA ILE A 149 -16.62 -20.69 15.67
C ILE A 149 -16.61 -21.40 14.31
N PRO A 150 -16.13 -20.77 13.22
CA PRO A 150 -15.92 -21.42 11.94
C PRO A 150 -14.62 -22.24 11.93
N PHE A 151 -14.52 -23.20 11.01
CA PHE A 151 -13.27 -23.91 10.74
C PHE A 151 -12.23 -22.91 10.20
N PRO A 152 -11.07 -22.74 10.85
CA PRO A 152 -10.13 -21.65 10.57
C PRO A 152 -9.36 -21.87 9.26
N SER A 153 -8.79 -20.79 8.71
CA SER A 153 -7.76 -20.88 7.69
C SER A 153 -6.38 -20.76 8.33
N LEU A 154 -5.63 -21.87 8.39
CA LEU A 154 -4.28 -21.91 8.99
C LEU A 154 -3.15 -21.90 7.94
N SER A 155 -3.49 -21.82 6.64
CA SER A 155 -2.53 -21.65 5.54
C SER A 155 -3.21 -21.01 4.33
N PRO A 156 -2.56 -20.08 3.60
CA PRO A 156 -3.12 -19.44 2.41
C PRO A 156 -3.51 -20.39 1.26
N THR A 157 -3.03 -21.64 1.28
CA THR A 157 -3.36 -22.66 0.27
C THR A 157 -4.37 -23.70 0.76
N MET A 158 -4.89 -23.56 1.98
CA MET A 158 -5.83 -24.53 2.54
C MET A 158 -7.24 -24.26 2.02
N THR A 159 -8.02 -25.31 1.79
CA THR A 159 -9.44 -25.23 1.42
C THR A 159 -10.35 -26.03 2.36
N GLN A 160 -9.79 -27.05 3.01
CA GLN A 160 -10.44 -27.95 3.96
C GLN A 160 -9.42 -28.56 4.93
N GLY A 161 -9.87 -29.15 6.03
CA GLY A 161 -9.06 -29.93 6.98
C GLY A 161 -9.91 -30.74 7.96
N GLY A 162 -9.32 -31.23 9.05
CA GLY A 162 -10.02 -32.00 10.08
C GLY A 162 -9.79 -31.46 11.50
N VAL A 163 -10.64 -31.87 12.45
CA VAL A 163 -10.40 -31.65 13.90
C VAL A 163 -9.81 -32.93 14.48
N ALA A 164 -8.54 -32.88 14.89
CA ALA A 164 -7.83 -34.04 15.44
C ALA A 164 -8.22 -34.32 16.90
N SER A 165 -8.33 -33.28 17.71
CA SER A 165 -8.75 -33.36 19.11
C SER A 165 -9.35 -32.05 19.59
N TRP A 166 -10.22 -32.11 20.60
CA TRP A 166 -10.69 -30.93 21.35
C TRP A 166 -9.96 -30.89 22.69
N ALA A 167 -9.33 -29.75 23.00
CA ALA A 167 -8.61 -29.53 24.26
C ALA A 167 -9.55 -29.13 25.42
N VAL A 168 -10.74 -28.62 25.09
CA VAL A 168 -11.80 -28.21 26.03
C VAL A 168 -13.11 -28.96 25.76
N SER A 169 -13.92 -29.14 26.81
CA SER A 169 -15.24 -29.78 26.72
C SER A 169 -16.38 -28.75 26.69
N GLU A 170 -17.55 -29.15 26.22
CA GLU A 170 -18.78 -28.36 26.37
C GLU A 170 -19.02 -27.96 27.83
N GLY A 171 -19.45 -26.71 28.05
CA GLY A 171 -19.59 -26.08 29.36
C GLY A 171 -18.28 -25.61 30.01
N ALA A 172 -17.11 -25.85 29.42
CA ALA A 172 -15.86 -25.29 29.93
C ALA A 172 -15.82 -23.76 29.76
N LYS A 173 -15.33 -23.07 30.78
CA LYS A 173 -14.92 -21.67 30.66
C LYS A 173 -13.63 -21.59 29.84
N ILE A 174 -13.60 -20.65 28.90
CA ILE A 174 -12.49 -20.35 27.99
C ILE A 174 -12.13 -18.87 28.08
N ASN A 175 -10.86 -18.54 27.92
CA ASN A 175 -10.34 -17.17 27.90
C ASN A 175 -9.56 -16.96 26.59
N ALA A 176 -9.40 -15.71 26.14
CA ALA A 176 -8.62 -15.40 24.96
C ALA A 176 -7.16 -15.89 25.11
N GLY A 177 -6.70 -16.67 24.12
CA GLY A 177 -5.40 -17.37 24.13
C GLY A 177 -5.41 -18.80 24.67
N ASP A 178 -6.54 -19.31 25.21
CA ASP A 178 -6.65 -20.74 25.56
C ASP A 178 -6.77 -21.61 24.30
N ILE A 179 -6.08 -22.76 24.26
CA ILE A 179 -6.18 -23.71 23.15
C ILE A 179 -7.55 -24.41 23.18
N LEU A 180 -8.28 -24.35 22.07
CA LEU A 180 -9.60 -24.97 21.91
C LEU A 180 -9.53 -26.37 21.30
N ALA A 181 -8.76 -26.54 20.22
CA ALA A 181 -8.67 -27.78 19.45
C ALA A 181 -7.34 -27.92 18.71
N GLU A 182 -6.94 -29.15 18.41
CA GLU A 182 -5.90 -29.45 17.43
C GLU A 182 -6.55 -29.64 16.05
N ILE A 183 -6.15 -28.82 15.08
CA ILE A 183 -6.61 -28.85 13.69
C ILE A 183 -5.59 -29.59 12.84
N GLN A 184 -6.04 -30.63 12.13
CA GLN A 184 -5.23 -31.40 11.21
C GLN A 184 -5.40 -30.88 9.78
N THR A 185 -4.27 -30.63 9.12
CA THR A 185 -4.20 -30.22 7.71
C THR A 185 -3.43 -31.26 6.90
N ASP A 186 -3.37 -31.09 5.58
CA ASP A 186 -2.56 -31.93 4.69
C ASP A 186 -1.03 -31.69 4.82
N LYS A 187 -0.60 -30.74 5.65
CA LYS A 187 0.81 -30.38 5.89
C LYS A 187 1.27 -30.54 7.35
N ALA A 188 0.42 -30.25 8.32
CA ALA A 188 0.73 -30.26 9.75
C ALA A 188 -0.53 -30.35 10.62
N THR A 189 -0.36 -30.75 11.88
CA THR A 189 -1.34 -30.49 12.94
C THR A 189 -0.95 -29.19 13.65
N MET A 190 -1.93 -28.32 13.91
CA MET A 190 -1.73 -26.99 14.50
C MET A 190 -2.78 -26.73 15.59
N GLU A 191 -2.42 -25.98 16.62
CA GLU A 191 -3.32 -25.62 17.72
C GLU A 191 -4.20 -24.41 17.32
N MET A 192 -5.49 -24.48 17.62
CA MET A 192 -6.46 -23.40 17.43
C MET A 192 -6.70 -22.69 18.77
N GLU A 193 -6.26 -21.44 18.89
CA GLU A 193 -6.47 -20.60 20.07
C GLU A 193 -7.85 -19.94 20.08
N CYS A 194 -8.38 -19.67 21.28
CA CYS A 194 -9.60 -18.90 21.48
C CYS A 194 -9.34 -17.41 21.32
N MET A 195 -10.24 -16.69 20.63
CA MET A 195 -10.10 -15.24 20.41
C MET A 195 -10.81 -14.39 21.48
N ASP A 196 -11.82 -14.93 22.16
CA ASP A 196 -12.74 -14.22 23.05
C ASP A 196 -12.92 -14.95 24.40
N ASP A 197 -13.18 -14.21 25.47
CA ASP A 197 -13.54 -14.79 26.77
C ASP A 197 -15.00 -15.30 26.77
N GLY A 198 -15.27 -16.47 27.35
CA GLY A 198 -16.63 -16.98 27.47
C GLY A 198 -16.73 -18.43 27.93
N TYR A 199 -17.73 -19.15 27.42
CA TYR A 199 -17.96 -20.56 27.66
C TYR A 199 -18.21 -21.30 26.34
N LEU A 200 -17.60 -22.49 26.18
CA LEU A 200 -17.86 -23.36 25.03
C LEU A 200 -19.27 -23.97 25.17
N ALA A 201 -20.22 -23.45 24.41
CA ALA A 201 -21.63 -23.81 24.54
C ALA A 201 -21.96 -25.19 23.94
N LYS A 202 -21.40 -25.49 22.75
CA LYS A 202 -21.57 -26.76 22.05
C LYS A 202 -20.48 -27.01 21.01
N ILE A 203 -20.08 -28.27 20.84
CA ILE A 203 -19.25 -28.76 19.73
C ILE A 203 -20.18 -29.27 18.63
N LEU A 204 -19.98 -28.78 17.40
CA LEU A 204 -20.80 -29.14 16.24
C LEU A 204 -20.14 -30.21 15.37
N VAL A 205 -18.80 -30.30 15.39
CA VAL A 205 -18.03 -31.33 14.69
C VAL A 205 -17.16 -32.12 15.69
N PRO A 206 -17.48 -33.40 15.95
CA PRO A 206 -16.65 -34.26 16.79
C PRO A 206 -15.25 -34.48 16.21
N ALA A 207 -14.28 -34.69 17.11
CA ALA A 207 -12.91 -35.01 16.71
C ALA A 207 -12.84 -36.35 15.95
N GLY A 208 -12.12 -36.37 14.83
CA GLY A 208 -11.89 -37.58 14.03
C GLY A 208 -13.06 -38.10 13.18
N GLU A 209 -14.17 -37.36 13.05
CA GLU A 209 -15.30 -37.75 12.17
C GLU A 209 -15.25 -37.16 10.75
N ALA A 210 -14.40 -36.15 10.49
CA ALA A 210 -14.22 -35.55 9.16
C ALA A 210 -12.82 -34.95 8.97
N ASP A 211 -12.14 -35.33 7.87
CA ASP A 211 -10.83 -34.79 7.43
C ASP A 211 -10.98 -33.76 6.28
N ASP A 212 -12.21 -33.50 5.85
CA ASP A 212 -12.60 -32.69 4.70
C ASP A 212 -13.58 -31.54 5.05
N ILE A 213 -13.49 -31.03 6.29
CA ILE A 213 -14.24 -29.88 6.78
C ILE A 213 -13.83 -28.62 5.98
N PRO A 214 -14.74 -27.98 5.22
CA PRO A 214 -14.42 -26.75 4.49
C PRO A 214 -14.14 -25.59 5.44
N ILE A 215 -13.19 -24.71 5.05
CA ILE A 215 -12.95 -23.44 5.75
C ILE A 215 -14.25 -22.63 5.81
N GLY A 216 -14.54 -22.06 6.98
CA GLY A 216 -15.76 -21.30 7.23
C GLY A 216 -16.93 -22.13 7.78
N ARG A 217 -16.90 -23.47 7.73
CA ARG A 217 -17.96 -24.32 8.30
C ARG A 217 -18.00 -24.18 9.82
N ALA A 218 -19.20 -24.01 10.41
CA ALA A 218 -19.37 -23.96 11.85
C ALA A 218 -18.91 -25.26 12.55
N ILE A 219 -17.97 -25.17 13.49
CA ILE A 219 -17.43 -26.32 14.25
C ILE A 219 -17.76 -26.29 15.75
N ALA A 220 -18.05 -25.11 16.30
CA ALA A 220 -18.48 -24.94 17.69
C ALA A 220 -19.28 -23.65 17.88
N VAL A 221 -19.90 -23.50 19.05
CA VAL A 221 -20.61 -22.29 19.49
C VAL A 221 -20.11 -21.90 20.87
N THR A 222 -19.90 -20.61 21.11
CA THR A 222 -19.58 -20.04 22.43
C THR A 222 -20.66 -19.07 22.89
N CYS A 223 -20.78 -18.89 24.21
CA CYS A 223 -21.70 -17.92 24.82
C CYS A 223 -21.04 -17.22 26.01
N GLU A 224 -21.54 -16.03 26.38
CA GLU A 224 -20.94 -15.21 27.44
C GLU A 224 -21.19 -15.76 28.85
N ASN A 225 -22.34 -16.41 29.09
CA ASN A 225 -22.78 -16.84 30.43
C ASN A 225 -22.85 -18.37 30.58
N GLU A 226 -22.35 -18.88 31.71
CA GLU A 226 -22.43 -20.30 32.08
C GLU A 226 -23.88 -20.85 32.09
N GLU A 227 -24.84 -20.00 32.51
CA GLU A 227 -26.27 -20.34 32.57
C GLU A 227 -26.93 -20.52 31.19
N ASP A 228 -26.29 -20.02 30.12
CA ASP A 228 -26.80 -20.09 28.76
C ASP A 228 -26.36 -21.35 28.01
N VAL A 229 -25.23 -21.98 28.39
CA VAL A 229 -24.66 -23.20 27.78
C VAL A 229 -25.73 -24.28 27.52
N GLY A 230 -26.54 -24.61 28.54
CA GLY A 230 -27.55 -25.67 28.44
C GLY A 230 -28.67 -25.41 27.42
N LYS A 231 -28.82 -24.18 26.92
CA LYS A 231 -29.81 -23.80 25.90
C LYS A 231 -29.36 -24.18 24.48
N PHE A 232 -28.07 -24.44 24.28
CA PHE A 232 -27.48 -24.81 22.99
C PHE A 232 -27.47 -26.32 22.72
N ALA A 233 -27.95 -27.17 23.64
CA ALA A 233 -27.96 -28.63 23.46
C ALA A 233 -28.59 -29.10 22.13
N ASP A 234 -29.69 -28.46 21.71
CA ASP A 234 -30.37 -28.74 20.43
C ASP A 234 -29.91 -27.84 19.26
N TYR A 235 -28.85 -27.03 19.44
CA TYR A 235 -28.35 -26.12 18.40
C TYR A 235 -27.83 -26.90 17.19
N VAL A 236 -28.22 -26.44 16.01
CA VAL A 236 -27.78 -26.92 14.70
C VAL A 236 -27.44 -25.67 13.89
N ALA A 237 -26.21 -25.55 13.43
CA ALA A 237 -25.82 -24.46 12.52
C ALA A 237 -26.43 -24.69 11.13
N GLU A 238 -26.75 -23.60 10.43
CA GLU A 238 -26.99 -23.68 8.98
C GLU A 238 -25.64 -23.88 8.26
N ASP A 239 -25.49 -25.00 7.56
CA ASP A 239 -24.27 -25.33 6.80
C ASP A 239 -24.14 -24.39 5.57
N THR A 240 -23.50 -23.24 5.74
CA THR A 240 -23.12 -22.33 4.65
C THR A 240 -21.93 -22.89 3.84
N VAL A 241 -22.20 -23.91 3.03
CA VAL A 241 -21.22 -24.46 2.08
C VAL A 241 -21.32 -23.70 0.76
N GLY A 242 -20.43 -22.73 0.56
CA GLY A 242 -20.29 -21.95 -0.66
C GLY A 242 -20.59 -20.47 -0.46
N ASN A 243 -19.77 -19.62 -1.12
CA ASN A 243 -19.68 -18.17 -0.94
C ASN A 243 -19.21 -17.72 0.46
N ALA A 244 -17.91 -17.42 0.57
CA ALA A 244 -17.43 -16.33 1.43
C ALA A 244 -17.83 -14.96 0.82
N SER A 245 -19.14 -14.74 0.66
CA SER A 245 -19.73 -13.47 0.27
C SER A 245 -21.23 -13.45 0.61
N VAL A 246 -21.66 -12.35 1.24
CA VAL A 246 -23.04 -12.05 1.65
C VAL A 246 -23.56 -12.86 2.86
N LEU A 247 -23.55 -12.23 4.03
CA LEU A 247 -24.66 -12.35 4.98
C LEU A 247 -25.44 -11.03 4.94
N ASP A 248 -26.73 -11.16 4.64
CA ASP A 248 -27.70 -10.07 4.55
C ASP A 248 -28.13 -9.63 5.95
N SER A 249 -28.15 -8.32 6.20
CA SER A 249 -28.51 -7.77 7.50
C SER A 249 -30.00 -7.44 7.53
N GLY A 250 -30.79 -8.29 8.20
CA GLY A 250 -32.21 -8.01 8.47
C GLY A 250 -32.41 -6.66 9.17
N GLU A 251 -33.25 -5.81 8.59
CA GLU A 251 -33.47 -4.43 9.05
C GLU A 251 -34.03 -4.37 10.48
N THR A 252 -33.41 -3.57 11.34
CA THR A 252 -34.14 -2.83 12.38
C THR A 252 -33.90 -1.34 12.22
N SER A 253 -35.00 -0.59 12.27
CA SER A 253 -35.07 0.77 11.73
C SER A 253 -34.44 1.84 12.63
N LEU A 254 -33.52 2.62 12.06
CA LEU A 254 -33.23 3.97 12.51
C LEU A 254 -33.43 4.94 11.34
N ALA A 255 -34.22 5.98 11.58
CA ALA A 255 -34.78 6.81 10.52
C ALA A 255 -33.78 7.85 9.97
N SER A 256 -33.63 7.83 8.64
CA SER A 256 -33.24 8.96 7.77
C SER A 256 -32.19 9.96 8.30
N ALA A 257 -30.93 9.70 7.98
CA ALA A 257 -30.01 10.75 7.51
C ALA A 257 -29.83 10.56 6.00
N ALA A 258 -29.83 11.66 5.24
CA ALA A 258 -29.94 11.63 3.78
C ALA A 258 -28.61 11.33 3.05
N ASP A 259 -28.72 11.03 1.75
CA ASP A 259 -27.65 10.70 0.82
C ASP A 259 -26.33 11.45 1.02
N GLU A 260 -25.26 10.71 1.37
CA GLU A 260 -23.90 11.00 0.91
C GLU A 260 -23.40 9.78 0.11
N PRO A 261 -22.80 9.97 -1.08
CA PRO A 261 -22.27 8.87 -1.87
C PRO A 261 -21.03 8.28 -1.17
N ALA A 262 -20.98 6.95 -1.06
CA ALA A 262 -19.80 6.27 -0.54
C ALA A 262 -18.55 6.63 -1.36
N ALA A 263 -17.46 6.99 -0.66
CA ALA A 263 -16.21 7.40 -1.29
C ALA A 263 -15.70 6.35 -2.28
N LYS A 264 -15.57 6.72 -3.56
CA LYS A 264 -15.05 5.87 -4.63
C LYS A 264 -13.55 6.06 -4.77
N ALA A 265 -12.84 5.06 -5.30
CA ALA A 265 -11.44 5.14 -5.73
C ALA A 265 -11.19 6.05 -6.97
N ILE A 266 -12.08 7.02 -7.18
CA ILE A 266 -12.08 7.97 -8.28
C ILE A 266 -12.05 9.36 -7.65
N LEU A 267 -11.02 10.15 -7.95
CA LEU A 267 -10.99 11.55 -7.57
C LEU A 267 -12.13 12.29 -8.29
N GLU A 268 -13.11 12.74 -7.51
CA GLU A 268 -14.21 13.57 -8.00
C GLU A 268 -13.69 14.95 -8.38
N ARG A 269 -14.09 15.42 -9.57
CA ARG A 269 -13.85 16.79 -10.03
C ARG A 269 -15.15 17.57 -9.90
N PRO A 270 -15.10 18.89 -9.63
CA PRO A 270 -16.18 19.78 -10.05
C PRO A 270 -16.43 19.59 -11.55
N GLU A 271 -17.69 19.63 -11.98
CA GLU A 271 -18.12 19.28 -13.34
C GLU A 271 -17.23 19.93 -14.43
N TYR A 272 -16.40 19.11 -15.07
CA TYR A 272 -15.57 19.53 -16.20
C TYR A 272 -16.39 19.41 -17.48
N GLU A 273 -16.97 20.52 -17.96
CA GLU A 273 -17.51 20.56 -19.31
C GLU A 273 -16.37 20.36 -20.31
N ALA A 274 -16.47 19.29 -21.12
CA ALA A 274 -15.58 19.06 -22.24
C ALA A 274 -15.60 20.27 -23.20
N ILE A 275 -14.42 20.72 -23.65
CA ILE A 275 -14.32 21.77 -24.68
C ILE A 275 -15.06 21.28 -25.91
N LYS A 276 -16.21 21.91 -26.21
CA LYS A 276 -17.07 21.51 -27.31
C LYS A 276 -16.28 21.65 -28.62
N LYS A 277 -16.46 20.69 -29.53
CA LYS A 277 -15.65 20.55 -30.76
C LYS A 277 -15.69 21.79 -31.70
N GLY A 278 -16.58 22.75 -31.45
CA GLY A 278 -16.67 24.05 -32.13
C GLY A 278 -16.04 25.24 -31.40
N ASP A 279 -15.68 25.12 -30.11
CA ASP A 279 -15.00 26.17 -29.31
C ASP A 279 -13.46 26.09 -29.39
N LEU A 280 -12.94 25.18 -30.21
CA LEU A 280 -11.56 25.25 -30.70
C LEU A 280 -11.38 26.55 -31.48
N THR A 281 -10.89 27.59 -30.78
CA THR A 281 -10.46 28.83 -31.43
C THR A 281 -9.51 28.48 -32.58
N ARG A 282 -9.65 29.16 -33.72
CA ARG A 282 -9.08 28.79 -35.05
C ARG A 282 -7.56 28.65 -35.14
N ASN A 283 -6.83 28.71 -34.02
CA ASN A 283 -5.39 28.56 -33.90
C ASN A 283 -4.96 27.34 -33.03
N SER A 284 -5.89 26.48 -32.57
CA SER A 284 -5.51 25.24 -31.89
C SER A 284 -4.79 24.28 -32.86
N ARG A 285 -3.48 24.10 -32.69
CA ARG A 285 -2.61 23.24 -33.53
C ARG A 285 -2.99 21.75 -33.57
N ALA A 286 -3.99 21.31 -32.80
CA ALA A 286 -4.51 19.94 -32.80
C ALA A 286 -5.22 19.56 -34.11
N ALA A 287 -5.86 20.51 -34.81
CA ALA A 287 -6.59 20.23 -36.05
C ALA A 287 -5.67 20.42 -37.28
N GLY A 288 -5.00 19.33 -37.70
CA GLY A 288 -4.18 19.32 -38.92
C GLY A 288 -2.70 19.00 -38.72
N ARG A 289 -2.32 18.28 -37.65
CA ARG A 289 -1.06 17.55 -37.65
C ARG A 289 -1.22 16.33 -38.56
N ASP A 290 -0.65 16.42 -39.77
CA ASP A 290 -0.26 15.22 -40.50
C ASP A 290 0.75 14.48 -39.62
N LEU A 291 0.28 13.46 -38.92
CA LEU A 291 1.12 12.37 -38.45
C LEU A 291 1.48 11.53 -39.67
N ASP A 292 2.29 12.12 -40.57
CA ASP A 292 2.95 11.28 -41.56
C ASP A 292 3.83 10.27 -40.80
N GLY A 293 3.97 9.09 -41.36
CA GLY A 293 4.78 8.02 -40.78
C GLY A 293 6.26 8.29 -40.93
N SER A 294 6.74 9.53 -40.72
CA SER A 294 8.15 9.83 -40.58
C SER A 294 8.68 8.95 -39.47
N LYS A 295 9.47 7.96 -39.88
CA LYS A 295 10.34 7.22 -38.98
C LYS A 295 11.38 8.20 -38.45
N ASP A 296 11.03 8.90 -37.37
CA ASP A 296 12.03 9.45 -36.48
C ASP A 296 12.72 8.23 -35.84
N GLU A 297 13.75 7.72 -36.51
CA GLU A 297 14.59 6.63 -36.00
C GLU A 297 15.30 7.05 -34.68
N ASP A 298 15.29 8.35 -34.38
CA ASP A 298 15.72 8.97 -33.12
C ASP A 298 14.67 8.94 -31.97
N LEU A 299 13.39 8.61 -32.23
CA LEU A 299 12.35 8.54 -31.16
C LEU A 299 12.34 7.19 -30.41
N ASN A 300 13.14 6.21 -30.84
CA ASN A 300 13.16 4.86 -30.30
C ASN A 300 14.00 4.75 -29.00
N GLY A 301 13.78 5.66 -28.06
CA GLY A 301 14.64 5.91 -26.88
C GLY A 301 14.56 4.88 -25.77
N GLY A 302 14.86 3.63 -26.08
CA GLY A 302 15.25 2.58 -25.13
C GLY A 302 14.17 1.97 -24.23
N THR A 303 12.92 2.42 -24.29
CA THR A 303 11.82 1.77 -23.55
C THR A 303 11.52 0.42 -24.19
N ALA A 304 11.61 -0.66 -23.40
CA ALA A 304 11.30 -2.00 -23.89
C ALA A 304 9.77 -2.19 -24.05
N THR A 305 9.34 -2.77 -25.17
CA THR A 305 7.97 -3.28 -25.32
C THR A 305 7.94 -4.76 -24.96
N ALA A 306 6.94 -5.18 -24.18
CA ALA A 306 6.69 -6.57 -23.87
C ALA A 306 6.35 -7.35 -25.14
N SER A 307 7.18 -8.33 -25.48
CA SER A 307 6.92 -9.24 -26.60
C SER A 307 5.95 -10.34 -26.20
N LYS A 308 5.16 -10.85 -27.14
CA LYS A 308 4.32 -12.02 -26.90
C LYS A 308 5.21 -13.26 -26.75
N LEU A 309 5.27 -13.79 -25.54
CA LEU A 309 6.11 -14.94 -25.22
C LEU A 309 5.63 -16.24 -25.91
N PRO A 310 6.55 -17.10 -26.38
CA PRO A 310 6.24 -18.45 -26.86
C PRO A 310 5.51 -19.30 -25.82
N ALA A 311 4.67 -20.25 -26.27
CA ALA A 311 3.92 -21.12 -25.36
C ALA A 311 4.78 -22.08 -24.52
N ASP A 312 6.03 -22.33 -24.93
CA ASP A 312 7.03 -23.12 -24.21
C ASP A 312 7.95 -22.26 -23.31
N SER A 313 7.57 -21.00 -23.05
CA SER A 313 8.34 -20.11 -22.17
C SER A 313 8.30 -20.61 -20.72
N PRO A 314 9.42 -20.51 -19.98
CA PRO A 314 9.46 -20.86 -18.57
C PRO A 314 8.49 -20.00 -17.77
N SER A 315 7.94 -20.57 -16.70
CA SER A 315 7.12 -19.85 -15.73
C SER A 315 7.76 -19.90 -14.35
N MET A 316 7.62 -18.81 -13.59
CA MET A 316 8.20 -18.64 -12.27
C MET A 316 7.26 -17.79 -11.41
N THR A 317 7.16 -18.07 -10.11
CA THR A 317 6.49 -17.15 -9.18
C THR A 317 7.34 -15.91 -8.92
N VAL A 318 6.73 -14.79 -8.54
CA VAL A 318 7.49 -13.61 -8.10
C VAL A 318 8.37 -13.93 -6.88
N ARG A 319 7.91 -14.82 -5.98
CA ARG A 319 8.71 -15.31 -4.85
C ARG A 319 9.98 -16.04 -5.30
N ASP A 320 9.86 -16.96 -6.25
CA ASP A 320 11.01 -17.74 -6.76
C ASP A 320 11.96 -16.86 -7.60
N ALA A 321 11.42 -15.83 -8.26
CA ALA A 321 12.18 -14.82 -8.99
C ALA A 321 13.08 -13.98 -8.05
N LEU A 322 12.55 -13.59 -6.89
CA LEU A 322 13.31 -12.89 -5.84
C LEU A 322 14.31 -13.84 -5.15
N ASN A 323 13.91 -15.07 -4.84
CA ASN A 323 14.78 -16.07 -4.23
C ASN A 323 15.99 -16.41 -5.12
N SER A 324 15.76 -16.64 -6.42
CA SER A 324 16.82 -16.92 -7.39
C SER A 324 17.77 -15.73 -7.56
N ALA A 325 17.24 -14.51 -7.71
CA ALA A 325 18.05 -13.29 -7.73
C ALA A 325 18.97 -13.15 -6.51
N LEU A 326 18.44 -13.31 -5.29
CA LEU A 326 19.21 -13.28 -4.04
C LEU A 326 20.27 -14.39 -4.02
N SER A 327 19.88 -15.62 -4.34
CA SER A 327 20.76 -16.80 -4.35
C SER A 327 21.91 -16.65 -5.35
N GLU A 328 21.68 -16.07 -6.51
CA GLU A 328 22.68 -15.83 -7.53
C GLU A 328 23.65 -14.71 -7.14
N GLU A 329 23.17 -13.54 -6.73
CA GLU A 329 24.06 -12.44 -6.35
C GLU A 329 24.86 -12.76 -5.07
N MET A 330 24.31 -13.51 -4.12
CA MET A 330 25.05 -14.03 -2.96
C MET A 330 26.08 -15.11 -3.34
N THR A 331 25.87 -15.86 -4.43
CA THR A 331 26.88 -16.78 -4.98
C THR A 331 27.98 -16.02 -5.70
N ARG A 332 27.61 -14.95 -6.42
CA ARG A 332 28.49 -14.13 -7.26
C ARG A 332 29.43 -13.22 -6.48
N ASP A 333 28.98 -12.67 -5.35
CA ASP A 333 29.74 -11.70 -4.55
C ASP A 333 29.68 -12.06 -3.05
N GLU A 334 30.83 -12.43 -2.48
CA GLU A 334 30.96 -12.82 -1.07
C GLU A 334 30.58 -11.72 -0.07
N LYS A 335 30.53 -10.46 -0.53
CA LYS A 335 30.17 -9.29 0.27
C LYS A 335 28.67 -9.09 0.43
N VAL A 336 27.85 -9.76 -0.39
CA VAL A 336 26.39 -9.65 -0.36
C VAL A 336 25.85 -10.51 0.76
N PHE A 337 25.13 -9.95 1.72
CA PHE A 337 24.49 -10.72 2.79
C PHE A 337 23.09 -10.19 3.06
N ILE A 338 22.18 -11.06 3.48
CA ILE A 338 20.81 -10.66 3.84
C ILE A 338 20.67 -10.59 5.36
N ILE A 339 19.97 -9.56 5.84
CA ILE A 339 19.75 -9.28 7.25
C ILE A 339 18.32 -8.75 7.47
N GLY A 340 17.63 -9.30 8.48
CA GLY A 340 16.28 -8.88 8.83
C GLY A 340 15.63 -9.88 9.79
N GLU A 341 14.36 -9.65 10.08
CA GLU A 341 13.56 -10.55 10.90
C GLU A 341 13.21 -11.82 10.10
N GLU A 342 13.37 -12.99 10.72
CA GLU A 342 12.96 -14.31 10.19
C GLU A 342 13.64 -14.78 8.88
N VAL A 343 14.58 -14.02 8.32
CA VAL A 343 15.23 -14.31 7.03
C VAL A 343 16.05 -15.61 7.02
N GLY A 344 16.49 -16.08 8.18
CA GLY A 344 17.38 -17.23 8.36
C GLY A 344 16.64 -18.54 8.61
N GLU A 345 16.52 -18.93 9.88
CA GLU A 345 16.02 -20.27 10.25
C GLU A 345 14.55 -20.48 9.83
N TYR A 346 13.71 -19.44 9.98
CA TYR A 346 12.31 -19.45 9.54
C TYR A 346 12.14 -19.33 8.00
N GLN A 347 13.25 -19.19 7.28
CA GLN A 347 13.31 -19.17 5.80
C GLN A 347 12.54 -17.99 5.17
N GLY A 348 12.41 -16.88 5.91
CA GLY A 348 11.74 -15.64 5.55
C GLY A 348 10.24 -15.70 5.84
N ALA A 349 9.66 -14.62 6.40
CA ALA A 349 8.24 -14.52 6.72
C ALA A 349 7.36 -15.01 5.55
N TYR A 350 7.53 -14.39 4.38
CA TYR A 350 6.84 -14.72 3.12
C TYR A 350 7.55 -15.77 2.26
N LYS A 351 8.53 -16.47 2.82
CA LYS A 351 9.34 -17.54 2.21
C LYS A 351 10.19 -17.11 1.01
N ILE A 352 10.54 -15.83 0.92
CA ILE A 352 11.43 -15.25 -0.11
C ILE A 352 12.88 -15.73 0.06
N THR A 353 13.35 -15.91 1.29
CA THR A 353 14.73 -16.33 1.60
C THR A 353 14.89 -17.85 1.80
N LYS A 354 13.89 -18.63 1.36
CA LYS A 354 13.86 -20.09 1.51
C LYS A 354 15.13 -20.75 0.95
N GLY A 355 15.71 -21.67 1.72
CA GLY A 355 16.94 -22.37 1.36
C GLY A 355 18.24 -21.54 1.44
N LEU A 356 18.18 -20.20 1.56
CA LEU A 356 19.39 -19.36 1.57
C LEU A 356 20.23 -19.61 2.81
N HIS A 357 19.61 -19.73 3.99
CA HIS A 357 20.33 -20.00 5.24
C HIS A 357 21.07 -21.34 5.19
N GLN A 358 20.44 -22.38 4.62
CA GLN A 358 21.04 -23.69 4.45
C GLN A 358 22.18 -23.69 3.41
N LYS A 359 22.10 -22.82 2.38
CA LYS A 359 23.12 -22.67 1.33
C LYS A 359 24.34 -21.84 1.76
N PHE A 360 24.14 -20.76 2.51
CA PHE A 360 25.19 -19.77 2.81
C PHE A 360 25.55 -19.65 4.29
N GLY A 361 24.77 -20.25 5.19
CA GLY A 361 24.96 -20.23 6.63
C GLY A 361 24.59 -18.90 7.31
N ALA A 362 24.52 -18.96 8.64
CA ALA A 362 24.17 -17.82 9.51
C ALA A 362 25.10 -16.59 9.35
N GLU A 363 26.30 -16.75 8.79
CA GLU A 363 27.20 -15.61 8.56
C GLU A 363 26.73 -14.67 7.43
N ARG A 364 25.97 -15.21 6.47
CA ARG A 364 25.51 -14.52 5.25
C ARG A 364 23.98 -14.35 5.18
N VAL A 365 23.24 -15.05 6.04
CA VAL A 365 21.78 -14.94 6.21
C VAL A 365 21.50 -14.74 7.69
N ARG A 366 21.25 -13.49 8.09
CA ARG A 366 21.28 -13.02 9.48
C ARG A 366 19.87 -12.72 9.99
N ASP A 367 19.33 -13.60 10.83
CA ASP A 367 18.17 -13.27 11.65
C ASP A 367 18.52 -12.14 12.64
N THR A 368 17.55 -11.27 12.91
CA THR A 368 17.68 -10.14 13.84
C THR A 368 16.58 -10.12 14.88
N PRO A 369 16.79 -9.49 16.06
CA PRO A 369 15.69 -9.07 16.92
C PRO A 369 14.82 -8.03 16.22
N ILE A 370 13.54 -7.94 16.63
CA ILE A 370 12.56 -6.96 16.14
C ILE A 370 12.98 -5.54 16.59
N THR A 371 13.88 -4.95 15.81
CA THR A 371 14.65 -3.73 16.13
C THR A 371 15.11 -3.08 14.83
N GLU A 372 14.15 -2.73 13.97
CA GLU A 372 14.35 -2.32 12.59
C GLU A 372 15.42 -1.22 12.46
N ALA A 373 15.32 -0.17 13.27
CA ALA A 373 16.31 0.91 13.29
C ALA A 373 17.73 0.39 13.62
N GLY A 374 17.84 -0.54 14.57
CA GLY A 374 19.10 -1.14 15.00
C GLY A 374 19.78 -1.93 13.89
N PHE A 375 19.09 -2.90 13.28
CA PHE A 375 19.71 -3.68 12.20
C PHE A 375 19.94 -2.86 10.93
N THR A 376 19.08 -1.88 10.64
CA THR A 376 19.27 -0.97 9.50
C THR A 376 20.52 -0.10 9.70
N GLY A 377 20.73 0.44 10.91
CA GLY A 377 21.94 1.19 11.24
C GLY A 377 23.22 0.35 11.15
N ILE A 378 23.17 -0.90 11.62
CA ILE A 378 24.26 -1.88 11.47
C ILE A 378 24.56 -2.15 9.98
N ALA A 379 23.53 -2.35 9.16
CA ALA A 379 23.66 -2.56 7.73
C ALA A 379 24.27 -1.33 7.02
N CYS A 380 23.81 -0.12 7.30
CA CYS A 380 24.44 1.10 6.77
C CYS A 380 25.93 1.18 7.14
N GLY A 381 26.29 0.87 8.40
CA GLY A 381 27.69 0.80 8.84
C GLY A 381 28.50 -0.26 8.09
N ALA A 382 27.93 -1.45 7.85
CA ALA A 382 28.56 -2.51 7.06
C ALA A 382 28.77 -2.09 5.59
N ALA A 383 27.81 -1.37 5.00
CA ALA A 383 27.90 -0.83 3.64
C ALA A 383 29.03 0.20 3.51
N PHE A 384 29.17 1.13 4.47
CA PHE A 384 30.29 2.09 4.49
C PHE A 384 31.67 1.41 4.59
N MET A 385 31.73 0.22 5.22
CA MET A 385 32.94 -0.60 5.30
C MET A 385 33.15 -1.55 4.10
N GLY A 386 32.30 -1.43 3.06
CA GLY A 386 32.48 -2.10 1.77
C GLY A 386 31.83 -3.49 1.65
N LEU A 387 30.90 -3.85 2.55
CA LEU A 387 29.97 -4.97 2.35
C LEU A 387 28.74 -4.51 1.55
N LYS A 388 27.88 -5.45 1.14
CA LYS A 388 26.66 -5.20 0.36
C LYS A 388 25.41 -5.79 1.03
N PRO A 389 24.93 -5.19 2.13
CA PRO A 389 23.74 -5.68 2.81
C PRO A 389 22.47 -5.57 1.94
N VAL A 390 21.68 -6.64 1.97
CA VAL A 390 20.27 -6.65 1.62
C VAL A 390 19.50 -6.65 2.94
N VAL A 391 18.86 -5.53 3.27
CA VAL A 391 18.03 -5.37 4.47
C VAL A 391 16.60 -5.75 4.12
N GLU A 392 16.04 -6.70 4.85
CA GLU A 392 14.64 -7.11 4.74
C GLU A 392 13.82 -6.52 5.88
N PHE A 393 12.79 -5.75 5.52
CA PHE A 393 11.71 -5.41 6.43
C PHE A 393 10.56 -6.37 6.19
N MET A 394 9.98 -6.93 7.26
CA MET A 394 8.84 -7.85 7.14
C MET A 394 7.67 -7.17 6.40
N THR A 395 7.42 -5.89 6.64
CA THR A 395 6.66 -5.01 5.73
C THR A 395 7.27 -3.61 5.69
N PHE A 396 7.06 -2.85 4.61
CA PHE A 396 7.53 -1.45 4.55
C PHE A 396 6.87 -0.51 5.57
N ASN A 397 5.75 -0.91 6.19
CA ASN A 397 5.16 -0.18 7.31
C ASN A 397 6.16 -0.08 8.49
N PHE A 398 6.93 -1.14 8.72
CA PHE A 398 7.91 -1.25 9.80
C PHE A 398 9.21 -0.48 9.48
N ALA A 399 9.53 -0.30 8.19
CA ALA A 399 10.64 0.52 7.72
C ALA A 399 10.53 2.00 8.16
N LEU A 400 9.35 2.46 8.59
CA LEU A 400 9.18 3.77 9.24
C LEU A 400 10.04 3.94 10.50
N GLN A 401 10.26 2.88 11.29
CA GLN A 401 11.18 2.93 12.43
C GLN A 401 12.62 3.24 11.99
N SER A 402 12.99 2.77 10.79
CA SER A 402 14.33 2.85 10.21
C SER A 402 14.56 4.03 9.26
N ILE A 403 13.55 4.86 9.01
CA ILE A 403 13.60 5.83 7.90
C ILE A 403 14.74 6.84 8.05
N ASP A 404 15.17 7.17 9.27
CA ASP A 404 16.37 7.99 9.49
C ASP A 404 17.65 7.34 8.94
N HIS A 405 17.82 6.03 9.10
CA HIS A 405 18.96 5.32 8.52
C HIS A 405 18.86 5.20 7.00
N ILE A 406 17.68 4.93 6.44
CA ILE A 406 17.47 4.89 4.99
C ILE A 406 17.78 6.26 4.35
N VAL A 407 17.38 7.36 5.00
CA VAL A 407 17.42 8.71 4.43
C VAL A 407 18.69 9.49 4.80
N ASN A 408 18.99 9.61 6.09
CA ASN A 408 20.08 10.44 6.58
C ASN A 408 21.41 9.67 6.65
N SER A 409 21.39 8.37 6.95
CA SER A 409 22.61 7.55 6.93
C SER A 409 22.95 7.04 5.53
N ALA A 410 22.03 6.42 4.80
CA ALA A 410 22.32 5.85 3.49
C ALA A 410 22.26 6.91 2.36
N ALA A 411 21.06 7.37 1.99
CA ALA A 411 20.83 8.19 0.77
C ALA A 411 21.76 9.41 0.64
N LYS A 412 21.94 10.17 1.73
CA LYS A 412 22.66 11.45 1.70
C LYS A 412 24.18 11.33 1.83
N THR A 413 24.72 10.18 2.26
CA THR A 413 26.14 10.07 2.66
C THR A 413 27.12 10.21 1.51
N LEU A 414 26.81 9.68 0.32
CA LEU A 414 27.68 9.88 -0.85
C LEU A 414 27.82 11.36 -1.21
N TYR A 415 26.72 12.13 -1.12
CA TYR A 415 26.74 13.57 -1.36
C TYR A 415 27.47 14.34 -0.25
N MET A 416 27.14 14.09 1.02
CA MET A 416 27.75 14.77 2.17
C MET A 416 29.25 14.49 2.30
N SER A 417 29.69 13.30 1.90
CA SER A 417 31.10 12.89 1.88
C SER A 417 31.85 13.31 0.60
N ALA A 418 31.21 14.08 -0.30
CA ALA A 418 31.75 14.50 -1.59
C ALA A 418 32.29 13.33 -2.45
N GLY A 419 31.56 12.20 -2.46
CA GLY A 419 31.89 11.01 -3.22
C GLY A 419 32.88 10.04 -2.56
N THR A 420 33.26 10.26 -1.29
CA THR A 420 34.28 9.44 -0.62
C THR A 420 33.73 8.22 0.13
N ILE A 421 32.45 8.24 0.53
CA ILE A 421 31.77 7.14 1.22
C ILE A 421 30.52 6.76 0.42
N SER A 422 30.57 5.61 -0.26
CA SER A 422 29.38 5.00 -0.88
C SER A 422 28.60 4.17 0.15
N CYS A 423 27.36 3.82 -0.21
CA CYS A 423 26.49 2.99 0.62
C CYS A 423 25.75 2.00 -0.28
N PRO A 424 26.41 0.93 -0.75
CA PRO A 424 25.78 -0.11 -1.57
C PRO A 424 24.88 -0.97 -0.68
N ILE A 425 23.59 -0.63 -0.62
CA ILE A 425 22.61 -1.25 0.27
C ILE A 425 21.26 -1.37 -0.44
N VAL A 426 20.61 -2.51 -0.30
CA VAL A 426 19.24 -2.72 -0.77
C VAL A 426 18.31 -2.81 0.44
N PHE A 427 17.24 -2.02 0.47
CA PHE A 427 16.14 -2.15 1.43
C PHE A 427 14.96 -2.80 0.70
N ARG A 428 14.52 -3.99 1.11
CA ARG A 428 13.44 -4.74 0.45
C ARG A 428 12.36 -5.21 1.42
N GLY A 429 11.21 -5.60 0.87
CA GLY A 429 10.05 -6.11 1.60
C GLY A 429 8.74 -5.81 0.87
N PRO A 430 7.61 -6.37 1.32
CA PRO A 430 6.29 -6.07 0.76
C PRO A 430 5.84 -4.66 1.16
N ASN A 431 5.18 -3.98 0.22
CA ASN A 431 4.69 -2.61 0.31
C ASN A 431 3.26 -2.51 -0.27
N GLY A 432 2.45 -1.61 0.30
CA GLY A 432 1.07 -1.41 -0.11
C GLY A 432 0.11 -2.35 0.62
N ALA A 433 -1.09 -2.54 0.06
CA ALA A 433 -2.14 -3.31 0.70
C ALA A 433 -2.03 -4.82 0.44
N ALA A 434 -2.18 -5.60 1.51
CA ALA A 434 -2.44 -7.04 1.49
C ALA A 434 -3.97 -7.30 1.58
N ALA A 435 -4.40 -8.35 2.28
CA ALA A 435 -5.81 -8.67 2.50
C ALA A 435 -6.10 -8.85 4.00
N GLY A 436 -7.05 -8.09 4.55
CA GLY A 436 -7.49 -8.20 5.94
C GLY A 436 -6.45 -7.78 7.00
N VAL A 437 -5.38 -7.08 6.63
CA VAL A 437 -4.28 -6.71 7.57
C VAL A 437 -4.50 -5.36 8.28
N GLY A 438 -5.53 -4.63 7.88
CA GLY A 438 -5.95 -3.36 8.49
C GLY A 438 -4.97 -2.19 8.27
N ALA A 439 -5.21 -1.10 9.00
CA ALA A 439 -4.60 0.21 8.72
C ALA A 439 -3.07 0.26 8.81
N GLN A 440 -2.47 -0.37 9.82
CA GLN A 440 -1.03 -0.26 10.11
C GLN A 440 -0.14 -1.17 9.26
N HIS A 441 -0.72 -2.03 8.43
CA HIS A 441 0.00 -2.99 7.59
C HIS A 441 -0.22 -2.77 6.09
N SER A 442 -1.03 -1.79 5.69
CA SER A 442 -1.49 -1.60 4.30
C SER A 442 -0.92 -0.37 3.58
N GLN A 443 0.04 0.35 4.18
CA GLN A 443 0.49 1.63 3.62
C GLN A 443 1.47 1.42 2.45
N CYS A 444 1.26 2.20 1.38
CA CYS A 444 2.19 2.31 0.26
C CYS A 444 3.16 3.48 0.48
N PHE A 445 4.47 3.20 0.49
CA PHE A 445 5.54 4.16 0.74
C PHE A 445 6.24 4.65 -0.55
N ALA A 446 5.71 4.28 -1.71
CA ALA A 446 6.19 4.68 -3.03
C ALA A 446 6.47 6.20 -3.13
N ALA A 447 5.46 7.02 -2.82
CA ALA A 447 5.56 8.47 -2.84
C ALA A 447 6.57 9.03 -1.82
N TRP A 448 6.68 8.40 -0.64
CA TRP A 448 7.62 8.82 0.40
C TRP A 448 9.06 8.64 -0.08
N TYR A 449 9.46 7.43 -0.48
CA TYR A 449 10.84 7.17 -0.86
C TYR A 449 11.24 7.81 -2.19
N MET A 450 10.32 7.92 -3.18
CA MET A 450 10.66 8.56 -4.47
C MET A 450 10.97 10.06 -4.33
N SER A 451 10.51 10.71 -3.26
CA SER A 451 10.78 12.13 -2.99
C SER A 451 12.24 12.42 -2.57
N ILE A 452 13.04 11.39 -2.27
CA ILE A 452 14.28 11.53 -1.49
C ILE A 452 15.53 11.45 -2.38
N PRO A 453 16.30 12.54 -2.57
CA PRO A 453 17.56 12.50 -3.30
C PRO A 453 18.59 11.57 -2.66
N GLY A 454 19.32 10.86 -3.50
CA GLY A 454 20.30 9.84 -3.08
C GLY A 454 19.74 8.42 -2.99
N LEU A 455 18.41 8.23 -3.01
CA LEU A 455 17.80 6.92 -3.22
C LEU A 455 17.58 6.63 -4.71
N LYS A 456 17.61 5.33 -5.04
CA LYS A 456 16.88 4.74 -6.17
C LYS A 456 15.68 3.98 -5.60
N VAL A 457 14.54 3.98 -6.29
CA VAL A 457 13.28 3.37 -5.78
C VAL A 457 12.63 2.56 -6.89
N LEU A 458 12.50 1.26 -6.67
CA LEU A 458 12.00 0.27 -7.63
C LEU A 458 10.71 -0.37 -7.10
N ALA A 459 9.79 -0.73 -8.00
CA ALA A 459 8.50 -1.34 -7.67
C ALA A 459 8.09 -2.36 -8.76
N PRO A 460 8.61 -3.61 -8.69
CA PRO A 460 8.35 -4.64 -9.71
C PRO A 460 6.89 -5.07 -9.77
N TYR A 461 6.43 -5.51 -10.94
CA TYR A 461 5.13 -6.13 -11.14
C TYR A 461 5.22 -7.65 -11.39
N ASP A 462 5.99 -8.08 -12.40
CA ASP A 462 6.06 -9.50 -12.78
C ASP A 462 7.35 -10.19 -12.31
N ALA A 463 7.50 -11.48 -12.61
CA ALA A 463 8.69 -12.25 -12.25
C ALA A 463 9.96 -11.81 -13.01
N GLU A 464 9.82 -11.25 -14.22
CA GLU A 464 10.94 -10.70 -14.99
C GLU A 464 11.47 -9.43 -14.32
N ASP A 465 10.56 -8.52 -13.97
CA ASP A 465 10.85 -7.32 -13.17
C ASP A 465 11.55 -7.70 -11.87
N ALA A 466 10.93 -8.58 -11.08
CA ALA A 466 11.38 -8.93 -9.74
C ALA A 466 12.80 -9.52 -9.76
N ARG A 467 13.09 -10.46 -10.67
CA ARG A 467 14.44 -11.04 -10.81
C ARG A 467 15.44 -10.03 -11.35
N GLY A 468 15.14 -9.38 -12.48
CA GLY A 468 16.08 -8.50 -13.18
C GLY A 468 16.40 -7.21 -12.43
N LEU A 469 15.42 -6.62 -11.73
CA LEU A 469 15.61 -5.41 -10.93
C LEU A 469 16.29 -5.71 -9.58
N MET A 470 16.01 -6.86 -8.94
CA MET A 470 16.69 -7.22 -7.68
C MET A 470 18.19 -7.44 -7.92
N LYS A 471 18.55 -8.13 -9.02
CA LYS A 471 19.94 -8.31 -9.43
C LYS A 471 20.61 -6.96 -9.76
N ALA A 472 19.91 -6.07 -10.45
CA ALA A 472 20.40 -4.71 -10.70
C ALA A 472 20.61 -3.92 -9.40
N ALA A 473 19.66 -4.00 -8.44
CA ALA A 473 19.73 -3.30 -7.16
C ALA A 473 20.93 -3.74 -6.30
N ILE A 474 21.20 -5.05 -6.22
CA ILE A 474 22.34 -5.59 -5.44
C ILE A 474 23.71 -5.26 -6.10
N ARG A 475 23.71 -5.07 -7.43
CA ARG A 475 24.90 -4.66 -8.20
C ARG A 475 25.17 -3.15 -8.12
N ASP A 476 24.18 -2.35 -7.71
CA ASP A 476 24.26 -0.89 -7.66
C ASP A 476 25.16 -0.38 -6.50
N PRO A 477 25.95 0.69 -6.71
CA PRO A 477 26.82 1.25 -5.65
C PRO A 477 26.09 2.17 -4.65
N ASP A 478 24.85 2.57 -4.95
CA ASP A 478 24.05 3.52 -4.19
C ASP A 478 22.89 2.82 -3.44
N PRO A 479 22.23 3.49 -2.48
CA PRO A 479 21.09 2.91 -1.77
C PRO A 479 19.85 2.72 -2.67
N VAL A 480 19.33 1.50 -2.71
CA VAL A 480 18.13 1.13 -3.46
C VAL A 480 17.01 0.70 -2.51
N VAL A 481 15.82 1.29 -2.66
CA VAL A 481 14.58 0.82 -2.03
C VAL A 481 13.80 -0.02 -3.04
N PHE A 482 13.41 -1.22 -2.63
CA PHE A 482 12.81 -2.24 -3.48
C PHE A 482 11.42 -2.62 -2.93
N LEU A 483 10.38 -1.95 -3.45
CA LEU A 483 9.00 -2.01 -2.99
C LEU A 483 8.27 -3.17 -3.66
N GLU A 484 8.25 -4.33 -3.00
CA GLU A 484 7.55 -5.52 -3.49
C GLU A 484 6.06 -5.45 -3.14
N ASN A 485 5.29 -6.47 -3.50
CA ASN A 485 3.89 -6.56 -3.07
C ASN A 485 3.55 -8.00 -2.67
N GLU A 486 2.92 -8.14 -1.51
CA GLU A 486 2.61 -9.45 -0.90
C GLU A 486 1.74 -10.32 -1.81
N LEU A 487 0.69 -9.73 -2.39
CA LEU A 487 -0.30 -10.44 -3.20
C LEU A 487 0.31 -10.97 -4.52
N LEU A 488 1.43 -10.41 -4.98
CA LEU A 488 2.14 -10.87 -6.17
C LEU A 488 3.07 -12.05 -5.89
N TYR A 489 3.46 -12.32 -4.64
CA TYR A 489 4.44 -13.38 -4.34
C TYR A 489 4.02 -14.78 -4.79
N GLY A 490 2.73 -15.10 -4.75
CA GLY A 490 2.18 -16.37 -5.24
C GLY A 490 1.92 -16.41 -6.75
N GLU A 491 1.85 -15.24 -7.41
CA GLU A 491 1.49 -15.14 -8.83
C GLU A 491 2.61 -15.66 -9.72
N SER A 492 2.22 -16.47 -10.72
CA SER A 492 3.12 -17.10 -11.68
C SER A 492 3.08 -16.37 -13.02
N PHE A 493 4.23 -15.95 -13.50
CA PHE A 493 4.36 -15.26 -14.79
C PHE A 493 5.17 -16.11 -15.77
N GLN A 494 4.92 -15.97 -17.07
CA GLN A 494 5.84 -16.45 -18.10
C GLN A 494 7.00 -15.46 -18.25
N LEU A 495 8.20 -15.95 -18.50
CA LEU A 495 9.41 -15.15 -18.67
C LEU A 495 10.08 -15.44 -20.01
N PRO A 496 10.72 -14.46 -20.66
CA PRO A 496 11.61 -14.74 -21.77
C PRO A 496 12.79 -15.60 -21.28
N LYS A 497 13.30 -16.51 -22.12
CA LYS A 497 14.34 -17.48 -21.71
C LYS A 497 15.63 -16.81 -21.25
N GLU A 498 15.95 -15.64 -21.79
CA GLU A 498 17.07 -14.80 -21.36
C GLU A 498 16.90 -14.21 -19.95
N ALA A 499 15.67 -14.08 -19.43
CA ALA A 499 15.43 -13.70 -18.04
C ALA A 499 15.68 -14.83 -17.02
N LEU A 500 16.17 -16.01 -17.47
CA LEU A 500 16.74 -17.05 -16.60
C LEU A 500 18.27 -16.98 -16.49
N ASP A 501 18.95 -16.13 -17.26
CA ASP A 501 20.42 -16.04 -17.24
C ASP A 501 20.91 -15.45 -15.90
N GLU A 502 22.05 -15.93 -15.38
CA GLU A 502 22.63 -15.46 -14.10
C GLU A 502 23.20 -14.03 -14.19
N ASP A 503 23.41 -13.49 -15.38
CA ASP A 503 23.80 -12.09 -15.60
C ASP A 503 22.65 -11.20 -16.11
N PHE A 504 21.43 -11.74 -16.25
CA PHE A 504 20.25 -10.94 -16.58
C PHE A 504 20.00 -9.85 -15.53
N THR A 505 19.91 -8.60 -16.00
CA THR A 505 19.57 -7.42 -15.20
C THR A 505 18.69 -6.48 -16.01
N ILE A 506 17.81 -5.75 -15.34
CA ILE A 506 17.01 -4.68 -15.96
C ILE A 506 17.63 -3.32 -15.61
N GLU A 507 17.72 -2.41 -16.58
CA GLU A 507 18.23 -1.06 -16.36
C GLU A 507 17.31 -0.26 -15.41
N ILE A 508 17.88 0.19 -14.28
CA ILE A 508 17.18 1.06 -13.33
C ILE A 508 16.86 2.40 -14.00
N GLY A 509 15.60 2.83 -13.90
CA GLY A 509 15.12 4.06 -14.53
C GLY A 509 14.46 3.87 -15.90
N LYS A 510 14.32 2.63 -16.39
CA LYS A 510 13.61 2.32 -17.64
C LYS A 510 12.26 1.66 -17.39
N ALA A 511 11.22 2.21 -18.02
CA ALA A 511 9.89 1.63 -18.03
C ALA A 511 9.77 0.50 -19.08
N LYS A 512 8.66 -0.25 -19.03
CA LYS A 512 8.28 -1.25 -20.02
C LYS A 512 6.85 -0.99 -20.51
N ILE A 513 6.65 -0.95 -21.82
CA ILE A 513 5.32 -0.93 -22.44
C ILE A 513 4.80 -2.38 -22.39
N MET A 514 3.85 -2.66 -21.51
CA MET A 514 3.28 -3.99 -21.30
C MET A 514 2.23 -4.35 -22.37
N ARG A 515 1.60 -3.35 -22.98
CA ARG A 515 0.64 -3.45 -24.07
C ARG A 515 0.72 -2.17 -24.88
N GLU A 516 0.91 -2.26 -26.20
CA GLU A 516 0.88 -1.08 -27.06
C GLU A 516 -0.56 -0.57 -27.25
N GLY A 517 -0.71 0.74 -27.45
CA GLY A 517 -2.01 1.35 -27.73
C GLY A 517 -1.92 2.73 -28.38
N SER A 518 -3.09 3.29 -28.69
CA SER A 518 -3.25 4.54 -29.45
C SER A 518 -4.21 5.54 -28.81
N ASP A 519 -5.13 5.10 -27.94
CA ASP A 519 -6.30 5.92 -27.60
C ASP A 519 -6.18 6.54 -26.20
N VAL A 520 -5.53 5.84 -25.27
CA VAL A 520 -5.25 6.29 -23.90
C VAL A 520 -4.00 5.59 -23.36
N THR A 521 -3.19 6.30 -22.60
CA THR A 521 -2.03 5.76 -21.88
C THR A 521 -2.40 5.50 -20.42
N PHE A 522 -2.19 4.27 -19.96
CA PHE A 522 -2.20 3.88 -18.55
C PHE A 522 -0.77 3.85 -18.03
N VAL A 523 -0.52 4.53 -16.92
CA VAL A 523 0.79 4.54 -16.25
C VAL A 523 0.62 3.94 -14.85
N ALA A 524 1.33 2.84 -14.57
CA ALA A 524 1.20 2.11 -13.31
C ALA A 524 2.53 1.48 -12.86
N PHE A 525 2.55 1.00 -11.63
CA PHE A 525 3.64 0.23 -11.04
C PHE A 525 3.08 -0.87 -10.12
N SER A 526 3.89 -1.88 -9.81
CA SER A 526 3.48 -3.03 -9.00
C SER A 526 2.14 -3.64 -9.44
N LYS A 527 1.30 -4.17 -8.53
CA LYS A 527 0.08 -4.93 -8.86
C LYS A 527 -0.93 -4.16 -9.73
N MET A 528 -0.89 -2.83 -9.71
CA MET A 528 -1.76 -1.98 -10.54
C MET A 528 -1.50 -2.12 -12.04
N VAL A 529 -0.31 -2.56 -12.47
CA VAL A 529 -0.01 -2.88 -13.87
C VAL A 529 -0.93 -3.99 -14.38
N GLY A 530 -1.13 -5.06 -13.60
CA GLY A 530 -2.06 -6.15 -13.93
C GLY A 530 -3.53 -5.70 -13.96
N TYR A 531 -3.89 -4.69 -13.18
CA TYR A 531 -5.24 -4.11 -13.18
C TYR A 531 -5.45 -3.24 -14.42
N CYS A 532 -4.43 -2.50 -14.86
CA CYS A 532 -4.42 -1.75 -16.13
C CYS A 532 -4.52 -2.68 -17.35
N LEU A 533 -3.84 -3.83 -17.33
CA LEU A 533 -3.96 -4.84 -18.40
C LEU A 533 -5.39 -5.39 -18.50
N LYS A 534 -6.01 -5.79 -17.38
CA LYS A 534 -7.42 -6.23 -17.32
C LYS A 534 -8.39 -5.13 -17.78
N ALA A 535 -8.13 -3.88 -17.42
CA ALA A 535 -8.92 -2.74 -17.88
C ALA A 535 -8.78 -2.48 -19.40
N ALA A 536 -7.58 -2.68 -19.96
CA ALA A 536 -7.33 -2.56 -21.39
C ALA A 536 -8.02 -3.69 -22.19
N GLU A 537 -8.05 -4.92 -21.68
CA GLU A 537 -8.81 -6.04 -22.27
C GLU A 537 -10.32 -5.78 -22.28
N GLU A 538 -10.87 -5.12 -21.25
CA GLU A 538 -12.29 -4.73 -21.22
C GLU A 538 -12.58 -3.61 -22.24
N LEU A 539 -11.72 -2.59 -22.28
CA LEU A 539 -11.84 -1.44 -23.19
C LEU A 539 -11.69 -1.83 -24.67
N GLU A 540 -10.90 -2.86 -24.99
CA GLU A 540 -10.74 -3.37 -26.35
C GLU A 540 -12.08 -3.87 -26.95
N LYS A 541 -13.00 -4.38 -26.10
CA LYS A 541 -14.35 -4.80 -26.52
C LYS A 541 -15.20 -3.62 -27.01
N ASP A 542 -14.96 -2.43 -26.47
CA ASP A 542 -15.58 -1.16 -26.87
C ASP A 542 -14.77 -0.44 -27.98
N GLY A 543 -13.79 -1.11 -28.58
CA GLY A 543 -12.92 -0.53 -29.60
C GLY A 543 -12.08 0.64 -29.07
N VAL A 544 -11.54 0.51 -27.86
CA VAL A 544 -10.57 1.43 -27.26
C VAL A 544 -9.24 0.70 -27.05
N ASN A 545 -8.19 1.19 -27.68
CA ASN A 545 -6.86 0.60 -27.64
C ASN A 545 -5.94 1.32 -26.63
N ALA A 546 -5.90 0.82 -25.39
CA ALA A 546 -5.12 1.40 -24.29
C ALA A 546 -3.66 0.92 -24.26
N GLU A 547 -2.72 1.87 -24.25
CA GLU A 547 -1.30 1.60 -23.98
C GLU A 547 -1.08 1.42 -22.48
N VAL A 548 -0.34 0.40 -22.05
CA VAL A 548 -0.05 0.16 -20.62
C VAL A 548 1.45 0.27 -20.38
N ILE A 549 1.85 1.24 -19.55
CA ILE A 549 3.23 1.44 -19.10
C ILE A 549 3.38 0.92 -17.67
N ASN A 550 4.29 -0.03 -17.50
CA ASN A 550 4.87 -0.41 -16.22
C ASN A 550 6.12 0.45 -15.96
N LEU A 551 6.08 1.29 -14.93
CA LEU A 551 7.17 2.20 -14.62
C LEU A 551 8.47 1.49 -14.24
N ARG A 552 8.39 0.32 -13.56
CA ARG A 552 9.49 -0.44 -12.91
C ARG A 552 10.27 0.32 -11.84
N SER A 553 10.75 1.51 -12.18
CA SER A 553 11.49 2.44 -11.33
C SER A 553 10.66 3.70 -11.10
N LEU A 554 10.50 4.09 -9.83
CA LEU A 554 9.84 5.31 -9.39
C LEU A 554 10.84 6.45 -9.18
N ARG A 555 12.11 6.11 -8.89
CA ARG A 555 13.19 7.08 -8.76
C ARG A 555 14.52 6.51 -9.29
N PRO A 556 15.11 7.11 -10.34
CA PRO A 556 14.43 7.96 -11.32
C PRO A 556 13.32 7.18 -12.03
N PHE A 557 12.23 7.82 -12.43
CA PHE A 557 11.23 7.19 -13.31
C PHE A 557 11.49 7.59 -14.78
N ASP A 558 11.02 6.76 -15.71
CA ASP A 558 11.19 6.98 -17.15
C ASP A 558 10.22 8.07 -17.67
N ARG A 559 10.53 9.31 -17.32
CA ARG A 559 9.77 10.51 -17.71
C ARG A 559 9.66 10.63 -19.24
N GLU A 560 10.67 10.19 -19.98
CA GLU A 560 10.67 10.21 -21.44
C GLU A 560 9.68 9.20 -22.05
N ALA A 561 9.64 7.96 -21.55
CA ALA A 561 8.66 6.96 -21.98
C ALA A 561 7.22 7.44 -21.78
N VAL A 562 6.93 7.98 -20.60
CA VAL A 562 5.60 8.51 -20.26
C VAL A 562 5.25 9.69 -21.17
N ALA A 563 6.17 10.64 -21.38
CA ALA A 563 5.94 11.78 -22.27
C ALA A 563 5.75 11.36 -23.74
N ARG A 564 6.50 10.38 -24.25
CA ARG A 564 6.31 9.84 -25.62
C ARG A 564 4.92 9.22 -25.79
N SER A 565 4.49 8.40 -24.82
CA SER A 565 3.17 7.76 -24.88
C SER A 565 2.04 8.79 -24.76
N ALA A 566 2.15 9.76 -23.84
CA ALA A 566 1.20 10.87 -23.72
C ALA A 566 1.08 11.68 -25.01
N LYS A 567 2.19 11.91 -25.74
CA LYS A 567 2.20 12.57 -27.05
C LYS A 567 1.54 11.75 -28.16
N LYS A 568 1.55 10.42 -28.05
CA LYS A 568 0.95 9.49 -29.00
C LYS A 568 -0.56 9.36 -28.80
N THR A 569 -1.02 9.24 -27.56
CA THR A 569 -2.44 8.95 -27.23
C THR A 569 -3.27 10.20 -26.90
N GLY A 570 -2.59 11.29 -26.51
CA GLY A 570 -3.20 12.54 -26.05
C GLY A 570 -3.99 12.44 -24.74
N ARG A 571 -3.97 11.29 -24.05
CA ARG A 571 -4.81 11.01 -22.88
C ARG A 571 -4.05 10.11 -21.91
N VAL A 572 -4.00 10.49 -20.63
CA VAL A 572 -3.24 9.75 -19.61
C VAL A 572 -4.09 9.50 -18.38
N VAL A 573 -4.15 8.24 -17.95
CA VAL A 573 -4.70 7.81 -16.65
C VAL A 573 -3.56 7.17 -15.86
N ILE A 574 -3.29 7.68 -14.67
CA ILE A 574 -2.26 7.13 -13.77
C ILE A 574 -2.95 6.29 -12.70
N VAL A 575 -2.42 5.10 -12.42
CA VAL A 575 -3.04 4.13 -11.51
C VAL A 575 -2.04 3.70 -10.43
N GLU A 576 -2.36 3.97 -9.17
CA GLU A 576 -1.58 3.57 -7.99
C GLU A 576 -2.50 3.03 -6.89
N GLU A 577 -1.99 2.16 -6.00
CA GLU A 577 -2.77 1.74 -4.82
C GLU A 577 -2.61 2.68 -3.61
N GLY A 578 -1.67 3.61 -3.68
CA GLY A 578 -1.37 4.56 -2.61
C GLY A 578 -2.43 5.64 -2.45
N TRP A 579 -2.31 6.40 -1.36
CA TRP A 579 -3.19 7.54 -1.06
C TRP A 579 -3.09 8.65 -2.12
N PRO A 580 -4.19 9.40 -2.38
CA PRO A 580 -4.25 10.34 -3.48
C PRO A 580 -3.46 11.63 -3.25
N GLN A 581 -3.31 12.06 -2.01
CA GLN A 581 -2.64 13.32 -1.67
C GLN A 581 -1.12 13.13 -1.71
N CYS A 582 -0.43 13.90 -2.54
CA CYS A 582 1.01 13.78 -2.77
C CYS A 582 1.48 12.38 -3.22
N GLY A 583 0.56 11.56 -3.76
CA GLY A 583 0.86 10.24 -4.33
C GLY A 583 1.73 10.30 -5.59
N VAL A 584 2.20 9.13 -6.06
CA VAL A 584 3.13 8.99 -7.21
C VAL A 584 2.55 9.65 -8.46
N GLY A 585 1.25 9.50 -8.69
CA GLY A 585 0.56 10.09 -9.83
C GLY A 585 0.45 11.61 -9.79
N SER A 586 0.71 12.25 -8.65
CA SER A 586 0.80 13.72 -8.58
C SER A 586 2.05 14.23 -9.30
N GLU A 587 3.20 13.59 -9.07
CA GLU A 587 4.47 13.91 -9.73
C GLU A 587 4.42 13.58 -11.23
N ILE A 588 3.86 12.42 -11.59
CA ILE A 588 3.74 12.01 -13.00
C ILE A 588 2.80 12.97 -13.75
N ALA A 589 1.66 13.38 -13.15
CA ALA A 589 0.77 14.34 -13.78
C ALA A 589 1.43 15.71 -13.99
N ALA A 590 2.25 16.17 -13.03
CA ALA A 590 3.04 17.39 -13.19
C ALA A 590 4.06 17.26 -14.33
N CYS A 591 4.82 16.17 -14.39
CA CYS A 591 5.79 15.92 -15.45
C CYS A 591 5.16 15.79 -16.85
N VAL A 592 4.00 15.13 -16.97
CA VAL A 592 3.23 15.08 -18.22
C VAL A 592 2.77 16.47 -18.67
N ASN A 593 2.35 17.31 -17.72
CA ASN A 593 1.99 18.71 -17.98
C ASN A 593 3.22 19.58 -18.35
N GLU A 594 4.43 19.24 -17.89
CA GLU A 594 5.66 19.92 -18.31
C GLU A 594 6.13 19.48 -19.71
N ASP A 595 6.02 18.19 -20.04
CA ASP A 595 6.66 17.62 -21.24
C ASP A 595 5.73 17.43 -22.45
N ALA A 596 4.42 17.31 -22.23
CA ALA A 596 3.45 16.84 -23.22
C ALA A 596 2.13 17.61 -23.26
N PHE A 597 1.98 18.73 -22.53
CA PHE A 597 0.72 19.48 -22.42
C PHE A 597 0.08 19.87 -23.77
N ASP A 598 0.87 20.35 -24.74
CA ASP A 598 0.42 20.70 -26.11
C ASP A 598 -0.08 19.50 -26.96
N TYR A 599 -0.08 18.30 -26.39
CA TYR A 599 -0.56 17.06 -27.00
C TYR A 599 -1.74 16.45 -26.21
N LEU A 600 -2.09 16.99 -25.04
CA LEU A 600 -3.21 16.49 -24.26
C LEU A 600 -4.56 16.95 -24.84
N ASP A 601 -5.38 16.00 -25.25
CA ASP A 601 -6.79 16.20 -25.64
C ASP A 601 -7.74 16.26 -24.43
N ALA A 602 -7.29 15.75 -23.28
CA ALA A 602 -8.03 15.72 -22.03
C ALA A 602 -7.08 15.90 -20.83
N PRO A 603 -7.57 16.38 -19.67
CA PRO A 603 -6.77 16.44 -18.45
C PRO A 603 -6.21 15.06 -18.06
N VAL A 604 -5.01 15.03 -17.49
CA VAL A 604 -4.47 13.82 -16.86
C VAL A 604 -5.37 13.41 -15.69
N GLU A 605 -5.76 12.15 -15.64
CA GLU A 605 -6.59 11.58 -14.58
C GLU A 605 -5.79 10.63 -13.68
N ARG A 606 -6.30 10.40 -12.47
CA ARG A 606 -5.66 9.52 -11.47
C ARG A 606 -6.70 8.59 -10.84
N VAL A 607 -6.35 7.32 -10.71
CA VAL A 607 -7.06 6.28 -9.96
C VAL A 607 -6.13 5.85 -8.83
N THR A 608 -6.61 5.91 -7.59
CA THR A 608 -5.79 5.80 -6.38
C THR A 608 -6.49 4.94 -5.33
N GLY A 609 -5.78 4.54 -4.28
CA GLY A 609 -6.47 4.21 -3.03
C GLY A 609 -7.33 5.38 -2.55
N VAL A 610 -8.38 5.10 -1.77
CA VAL A 610 -9.17 6.15 -1.12
C VAL A 610 -8.37 6.86 -0.02
N ASP A 611 -8.75 8.08 0.34
CA ASP A 611 -8.02 8.92 1.29
C ASP A 611 -8.36 8.63 2.76
N ILE A 612 -8.27 7.35 3.16
CA ILE A 612 -8.45 6.89 4.55
C ILE A 612 -7.39 5.83 4.94
N PRO A 613 -7.14 5.61 6.24
CA PRO A 613 -6.46 4.42 6.71
C PRO A 613 -7.24 3.16 6.29
N MET A 614 -6.54 2.07 5.94
CA MET A 614 -7.18 0.87 5.40
C MET A 614 -8.15 0.24 6.43
N PRO A 615 -9.46 0.10 6.11
CA PRO A 615 -10.41 -0.58 6.97
C PRO A 615 -10.20 -2.10 6.94
N TYR A 616 -10.51 -2.79 8.04
CA TYR A 616 -10.40 -4.25 8.14
C TYR A 616 -11.60 -5.00 7.51
N ALA A 617 -12.81 -4.44 7.59
CA ALA A 617 -14.00 -5.11 7.09
C ALA A 617 -13.93 -5.30 5.57
N ALA A 618 -14.04 -6.55 5.09
CA ALA A 618 -13.74 -6.93 3.71
C ALA A 618 -14.55 -6.15 2.65
N ASN A 619 -15.79 -5.78 2.95
CA ASN A 619 -16.60 -4.92 2.08
C ASN A 619 -16.02 -3.50 1.93
N LEU A 620 -15.49 -2.93 3.01
CA LEU A 620 -14.86 -1.61 3.03
C LEU A 620 -13.44 -1.67 2.45
N GLU A 621 -12.64 -2.70 2.76
CA GLU A 621 -11.30 -2.91 2.18
C GLU A 621 -11.39 -3.03 0.66
N ALA A 622 -12.34 -3.82 0.16
CA ALA A 622 -12.62 -3.93 -1.26
C ALA A 622 -13.13 -2.62 -1.88
N MET A 623 -13.72 -1.68 -1.13
CA MET A 623 -14.09 -0.35 -1.64
C MET A 623 -12.93 0.65 -1.58
N ALA A 624 -11.96 0.42 -0.71
CA ALA A 624 -10.82 1.32 -0.49
C ALA A 624 -9.73 1.24 -1.56
N LEU A 625 -9.69 0.13 -2.33
CA LEU A 625 -8.67 -0.13 -3.35
C LEU A 625 -9.21 -0.01 -4.78
N PRO A 626 -8.38 0.45 -5.75
CA PRO A 626 -8.72 0.47 -7.17
C PRO A 626 -9.14 -0.88 -7.73
N LYS A 627 -10.15 -0.89 -8.61
CA LYS A 627 -10.56 -2.05 -9.41
C LYS A 627 -10.35 -1.77 -10.91
N PRO A 628 -10.25 -2.82 -11.75
CA PRO A 628 -10.25 -2.63 -13.21
C PRO A 628 -11.46 -1.82 -13.70
N ALA A 629 -12.63 -1.97 -13.07
CA ALA A 629 -13.83 -1.20 -13.41
C ALA A 629 -13.67 0.32 -13.20
N ASP A 630 -12.94 0.76 -12.15
CA ASP A 630 -12.68 2.18 -11.90
C ASP A 630 -11.76 2.75 -12.99
N ILE A 631 -10.74 1.99 -13.39
CA ILE A 631 -9.83 2.34 -14.48
C ILE A 631 -10.58 2.46 -15.82
N VAL A 632 -11.47 1.49 -16.13
CA VAL A 632 -12.33 1.54 -17.32
C VAL A 632 -13.23 2.78 -17.29
N SER A 633 -13.86 3.09 -16.16
CA SER A 633 -14.74 4.26 -16.00
C SER A 633 -13.99 5.57 -16.21
N VAL A 634 -12.79 5.72 -15.63
CA VAL A 634 -11.97 6.93 -15.77
C VAL A 634 -11.37 7.05 -17.18
N ALA A 635 -10.99 5.95 -17.82
CA ALA A 635 -10.57 5.95 -19.22
C ALA A 635 -11.70 6.40 -20.16
N LYS A 636 -12.92 5.85 -19.97
CA LYS A 636 -14.13 6.24 -20.69
C LYS A 636 -14.44 7.74 -20.53
N ARG A 637 -14.35 8.26 -19.30
CA ARG A 637 -14.44 9.71 -19.00
C ARG A 637 -13.42 10.54 -19.78
N THR A 638 -12.15 10.12 -19.77
CA THR A 638 -11.03 10.79 -20.46
C THR A 638 -11.19 10.77 -22.00
N LEU A 639 -11.84 9.74 -22.53
CA LEU A 639 -12.16 9.58 -23.95
C LEU A 639 -13.44 10.31 -24.39
N PHE A 640 -14.13 11.01 -23.48
CA PHE A 640 -15.46 11.59 -23.68
C PHE A 640 -16.51 10.56 -24.16
N ARG A 641 -16.36 9.29 -23.72
CA ARG A 641 -17.30 8.19 -23.95
C ARG A 641 -18.03 7.87 -22.64
N GLY A 642 -18.94 8.75 -22.22
CA GLY A 642 -19.88 8.47 -21.13
C GLY A 642 -21.23 8.00 -21.67
N ASP A 643 -21.94 7.20 -20.87
CA ASP A 643 -23.39 6.96 -21.01
C ASP A 643 -24.21 8.14 -20.46
#